data_AF-A0A427XQ35-F1
#
_entry.id   AF-A0A427XQ35-F1
#
_cell.length_a   1.000
_cell.length_b   1.000
_cell.length_c   1.000
_cell.angle_alpha   90.00
_cell.angle_beta   90.00
_cell.angle_gamma   90.00
#
_symmetry.space_group_name_H-M   'P 1'
#
loop_
_entity.id
_entity.type
_entity.pdbx_description
1 polymer ?
#
loop_
_entity_poly.entity_id
_entity_poly.type
_entity_poly.pdbx_seq_one_letter_code
_entity_poly.pdbx_strand_id
1 'polypeptide(L)'
;MNADLKRVRDSSIDGGPSSSKRRAVAAAGGASSPISPVDAEEDGVEDWVRVVEAKRKEAIYRQMLDYRRSFEREQGRANALERQRRALEDSLRSVETCWAQLVTSVRERAGQPNDFQEAELLNFTTDPSTSQSEQDSALQLRLSSTLRLVSVFADLAAGKGRSDLGTDLQQRLAQLQAESSTLRANSAQLQSQIDHLCQSRDTYLRDLQRAEKHLDKQKMEFDKERAEWRTQREASGATNKPVANGSGHSTPNARTSEPEPSPATPAAASNATNAPPSAETTERIAVLEQLAGSRLQELETLREQHVAANKELDRLKLQAHHPPESQLRESPFFQVYLTQLSAQAARADTLQARFESAEQKLDQLRDANLEFRDAVVAEARTEVETLRQQLGKKDTDLARLRGQRDEMNAELLERRTRESEKSRFAEEVEALCTARQERISFLTSEVRRLKGKLASHDGAEGFLAFLKGDGGIDGDYVKSLEEQLVAAKDKTGALTAQIESLASGDAAAAEMAVRTELAEAKRSLSKYQRVLGSADVADDVKQLAERLQEAITSKSQLELKLSESEASTDALYAEVEGLSKQWETLEQTLRTKVFELKDGELRMARLSTEKAKADNKFFQAMRAKEAIEAECKTAQRSVDKQLKLLERARDVERALTAQIAQQEKGTTSLKNAGLELQTQLATATSEKRQLELRLQQSQAALAEAQQLASTRVQEAAADKEALTKLQEEADATKRSLDKLRQKHESLMSASAAGNVSAQELQIREEREKLLKLLRCSCCDLNFKQQIITKCMHTFCKPCLDSRIASRQRKCPACGLAFAKEDCQTLYWQ
;
A
#
# COMPACT_ATOMS: atom_id res chain seq x y z
N MET A 1 26.90 -32.94 36.80
CA MET A 1 25.91 -33.51 37.75
C MET A 1 24.68 -33.86 36.95
N ASN A 2 24.22 -35.10 37.11
CA ASN A 2 23.26 -35.80 36.25
C ASN A 2 21.79 -35.44 36.51
N ALA A 3 20.96 -35.84 35.54
CA ALA A 3 19.49 -35.91 35.46
C ALA A 3 18.80 -34.66 34.86
N ASP A 4 17.97 -34.73 33.82
CA ASP A 4 17.41 -35.87 33.10
C ASP A 4 16.99 -35.47 31.68
N LEU A 5 17.42 -36.27 30.71
CA LEU A 5 16.93 -36.32 29.33
C LEU A 5 15.70 -37.23 29.28
N LYS A 6 14.59 -36.79 28.69
CA LYS A 6 13.75 -37.65 27.81
C LYS A 6 12.67 -36.89 27.03
N ARG A 7 12.91 -36.86 25.72
CA ARG A 7 11.98 -37.12 24.59
C ARG A 7 10.93 -36.08 24.20
N VAL A 8 11.37 -35.25 23.27
CA VAL A 8 10.83 -35.08 21.90
C VAL A 8 10.12 -36.34 21.38
N ARG A 9 8.89 -36.22 20.83
CA ARG A 9 8.59 -36.31 19.38
C ARG A 9 7.09 -36.14 19.05
N ASP A 10 6.83 -35.30 18.04
CA ASP A 10 5.84 -35.33 16.93
C ASP A 10 4.53 -36.13 17.12
N SER A 11 3.35 -35.69 16.68
CA SER A 11 3.03 -35.53 15.25
C SER A 11 1.57 -35.09 15.00
N SER A 12 1.37 -34.54 13.79
CA SER A 12 0.22 -34.66 12.86
C SER A 12 -1.10 -33.89 13.11
N ILE A 13 -1.31 -32.97 12.16
CA ILE A 13 -2.57 -32.51 11.57
C ILE A 13 -3.33 -33.72 10.96
N ASP A 14 -4.61 -33.93 11.29
CA ASP A 14 -5.77 -33.91 10.36
C ASP A 14 -7.06 -34.47 11.00
N GLY A 15 -8.22 -33.90 10.61
CA GLY A 15 -9.49 -34.65 10.52
C GLY A 15 -10.59 -34.44 11.58
N GLY A 16 -11.53 -33.52 11.29
CA GLY A 16 -12.98 -33.76 11.40
C GLY A 16 -13.70 -33.58 12.77
N PRO A 17 -14.86 -32.90 12.82
CA PRO A 17 -15.57 -32.62 14.08
C PRO A 17 -16.51 -33.76 14.47
N SER A 18 -16.28 -34.35 15.65
CA SER A 18 -17.14 -35.39 16.23
C SER A 18 -18.14 -34.81 17.24
N SER A 19 -19.42 -34.92 16.85
CA SER A 19 -20.65 -35.14 17.64
C SER A 19 -20.72 -34.68 19.12
N SER A 20 -21.64 -33.74 19.35
CA SER A 20 -22.12 -33.25 20.64
C SER A 20 -22.90 -34.32 21.41
N LYS A 21 -22.46 -34.59 22.64
CA LYS A 21 -23.19 -35.40 23.64
C LYS A 21 -24.49 -34.71 24.07
N ARG A 22 -25.63 -35.35 23.79
CA ARG A 22 -26.93 -35.06 24.44
C ARG A 22 -26.88 -35.49 25.91
N ARG A 23 -27.21 -34.59 26.83
CA ARG A 23 -27.54 -34.90 28.22
C ARG A 23 -29.07 -35.03 28.33
N ALA A 24 -29.52 -36.23 28.65
CA ALA A 24 -30.92 -36.56 28.93
C ALA A 24 -31.34 -36.03 30.31
N VAL A 25 -32.56 -35.53 30.41
CA VAL A 25 -33.33 -35.46 31.66
C VAL A 25 -34.75 -35.93 31.32
N ALA A 26 -35.20 -36.95 32.05
CA ALA A 26 -36.53 -37.52 32.02
C ALA A 26 -37.31 -37.07 33.27
N ALA A 27 -38.59 -36.76 33.12
CA ALA A 27 -39.65 -36.86 34.13
C ALA A 27 -41.01 -36.65 33.41
N ALA A 28 -41.79 -37.74 33.21
CA ALA A 28 -43.05 -38.05 33.93
C ALA A 28 -44.22 -37.12 33.55
N GLY A 29 -45.38 -37.55 33.04
CA GLY A 29 -45.94 -38.86 32.71
C GLY A 29 -47.38 -38.67 32.17
N GLY A 30 -48.00 -39.73 31.64
CA GLY A 30 -49.46 -39.82 31.52
C GLY A 30 -50.08 -39.85 30.11
N ALA A 31 -50.34 -41.07 29.64
CA ALA A 31 -51.51 -41.54 28.87
C ALA A 31 -51.70 -41.21 27.37
N SER A 32 -51.87 -42.32 26.63
CA SER A 32 -52.67 -42.57 25.42
C SER A 32 -52.34 -41.84 24.11
N SER A 33 -51.86 -42.63 23.15
CA SER A 33 -52.14 -42.48 21.71
C SER A 33 -53.33 -43.39 21.36
N PRO A 34 -54.04 -43.26 20.22
CA PRO A 34 -53.86 -42.31 19.11
C PRO A 34 -55.18 -41.66 18.62
N ILE A 35 -55.16 -40.38 18.23
CA ILE A 35 -56.01 -39.82 17.16
C ILE A 35 -55.22 -38.65 16.55
N SER A 36 -54.88 -38.76 15.26
CA SER A 36 -54.51 -37.61 14.43
C SER A 36 -55.80 -36.86 14.08
N PRO A 37 -55.86 -35.52 14.13
CA PRO A 37 -55.67 -34.79 12.86
C PRO A 37 -55.19 -33.31 12.97
N VAL A 38 -54.65 -32.80 11.85
CA VAL A 38 -54.63 -31.38 11.37
C VAL A 38 -53.56 -30.40 11.92
N ASP A 39 -52.51 -30.19 11.11
CA ASP A 39 -52.00 -28.91 10.57
C ASP A 39 -52.13 -27.59 11.38
N ALA A 40 -51.72 -27.55 12.66
CA ALA A 40 -51.68 -26.28 13.41
C ALA A 40 -50.45 -26.08 14.34
N GLU A 41 -49.46 -26.99 14.34
CA GLU A 41 -48.30 -26.91 15.24
C GLU A 41 -47.01 -26.35 14.60
N GLU A 42 -46.97 -26.08 13.29
CA GLU A 42 -45.74 -25.60 12.61
C GLU A 42 -45.37 -24.15 12.99
N ASP A 43 -46.34 -23.25 13.18
CA ASP A 43 -46.07 -21.83 13.46
C ASP A 43 -45.42 -21.58 14.84
N GLY A 44 -45.81 -22.36 15.86
CA GLY A 44 -45.27 -22.22 17.22
C GLY A 44 -43.83 -22.73 17.36
N VAL A 45 -43.46 -23.73 16.55
CA VAL A 45 -42.10 -24.29 16.51
C VAL A 45 -41.16 -23.33 15.79
N GLU A 46 -41.61 -22.69 14.71
CA GLU A 46 -40.83 -21.66 14.02
C GLU A 46 -40.51 -20.45 14.91
N ASP A 47 -41.50 -19.95 15.67
CA ASP A 47 -41.29 -18.81 16.57
C ASP A 47 -40.36 -19.17 17.73
N TRP A 48 -40.44 -20.38 18.27
CA TRP A 48 -39.48 -20.85 19.28
C TRP A 48 -38.06 -20.97 18.70
N VAL A 49 -37.91 -21.48 17.47
CA VAL A 49 -36.61 -21.53 16.76
C VAL A 49 -36.05 -20.13 16.53
N ARG A 50 -36.87 -19.14 16.14
CA ARG A 50 -36.45 -17.74 15.99
C ARG A 50 -35.96 -17.14 17.31
N VAL A 51 -36.64 -17.40 18.42
CA VAL A 51 -36.23 -16.92 19.75
C VAL A 51 -34.90 -17.56 20.19
N VAL A 52 -34.74 -18.87 19.97
CA VAL A 52 -33.48 -19.58 20.27
C VAL A 52 -32.33 -19.06 19.40
N GLU A 53 -32.58 -18.81 18.12
CA GLU A 53 -31.59 -18.21 17.22
C GLU A 53 -31.24 -16.79 17.62
N ALA A 54 -32.21 -15.97 18.03
CA ALA A 54 -31.97 -14.63 18.54
C ALA A 54 -31.07 -14.66 19.79
N LYS A 55 -31.33 -15.58 20.73
CA LYS A 55 -30.49 -15.76 21.91
C LYS A 55 -29.09 -16.31 21.61
N ARG A 56 -28.96 -17.20 20.61
CA ARG A 56 -27.66 -17.65 20.11
C ARG A 56 -26.87 -16.52 19.46
N LYS A 57 -27.50 -15.72 18.61
CA LYS A 57 -26.90 -14.52 17.98
C LYS A 57 -26.48 -13.50 19.03
N GLU A 58 -27.31 -13.27 20.06
CA GLU A 58 -26.99 -12.39 21.18
C GLU A 58 -25.80 -12.89 22.01
N ALA A 59 -25.72 -14.20 22.28
CA ALA A 59 -24.59 -14.80 23.00
C ALA A 59 -23.28 -14.72 22.19
N ILE A 60 -23.33 -15.03 20.89
CA ILE A 60 -22.19 -14.89 19.97
C ILE A 60 -21.74 -13.43 19.92
N TYR A 61 -22.68 -12.48 19.84
CA TYR A 61 -22.37 -11.06 19.82
C TYR A 61 -21.67 -10.58 21.11
N ARG A 62 -22.13 -11.04 22.28
CA ARG A 62 -21.46 -10.76 23.56
C ARG A 62 -20.04 -11.34 23.61
N GLN A 63 -19.86 -12.58 23.13
CA GLN A 63 -18.55 -13.21 23.04
C GLN A 63 -17.61 -12.47 22.07
N MET A 64 -18.13 -12.00 20.93
CA MET A 64 -17.38 -11.17 19.98
C MET A 64 -16.97 -9.82 20.59
N LEU A 65 -17.84 -9.19 21.38
CA LEU A 65 -17.54 -7.96 22.12
C LEU A 65 -16.43 -8.19 23.16
N ASP A 66 -16.44 -9.32 23.86
CA ASP A 66 -15.39 -9.65 24.82
C ASP A 66 -14.06 -9.97 24.12
N TYR A 67 -14.09 -10.67 22.97
CA TYR A 67 -12.89 -10.85 22.14
C TYR A 67 -12.35 -9.54 21.59
N ARG A 68 -13.23 -8.61 21.20
CA ARG A 68 -12.82 -7.27 20.79
C ARG A 68 -12.13 -6.53 21.95
N ARG A 69 -12.69 -6.58 23.16
CA ARG A 69 -12.09 -5.96 24.36
C ARG A 69 -10.77 -6.61 24.76
N SER A 70 -10.61 -7.93 24.60
CA SER A 70 -9.33 -8.60 24.86
C SER A 70 -8.30 -8.25 23.78
N PHE A 71 -8.73 -8.19 22.52
CA PHE A 71 -7.88 -7.77 21.41
C PHE A 71 -7.39 -6.33 21.59
N GLU A 72 -8.29 -5.39 21.93
CA GLU A 72 -7.92 -4.00 22.20
C GLU A 72 -6.92 -3.87 23.37
N ARG A 73 -7.06 -4.71 24.41
CA ARG A 73 -6.11 -4.77 25.54
C ARG A 73 -4.74 -5.32 25.13
N GLU A 74 -4.70 -6.45 24.42
CA GLU A 74 -3.45 -7.05 23.96
C GLU A 74 -2.75 -6.18 22.91
N GLN A 75 -3.52 -5.55 22.01
CA GLN A 75 -3.00 -4.58 21.07
C GLN A 75 -2.44 -3.34 21.78
N GLY A 76 -3.10 -2.87 22.84
CA GLY A 76 -2.58 -1.82 23.71
C GLY A 76 -1.25 -2.20 24.35
N ARG A 77 -1.13 -3.43 24.86
CA ARG A 77 0.10 -3.97 25.45
C ARG A 77 1.22 -4.12 24.42
N ALA A 78 0.92 -4.64 23.23
CA ALA A 78 1.88 -4.74 22.12
C ALA A 78 2.40 -3.36 21.72
N ASN A 79 1.50 -2.38 21.54
CA ASN A 79 1.87 -1.01 21.22
C ASN A 79 2.74 -0.36 22.32
N ALA A 80 2.46 -0.64 23.60
CA ALA A 80 3.27 -0.13 24.71
C ALA A 80 4.68 -0.73 24.71
N LEU A 81 4.81 -2.04 24.48
CA LEU A 81 6.09 -2.73 24.35
C LEU A 81 6.87 -2.24 23.13
N GLU A 82 6.21 -2.02 21.99
CA GLU A 82 6.84 -1.45 20.81
C GLU A 82 7.36 -0.02 21.05
N ARG A 83 6.61 0.81 21.76
CA ARG A 83 7.09 2.16 22.15
C ARG A 83 8.30 2.08 23.07
N GLN A 84 8.29 1.19 24.06
CA GLN A 84 9.44 0.98 24.93
C GLN A 84 10.66 0.47 24.15
N ARG A 85 10.47 -0.46 23.22
CA ARG A 85 11.53 -0.97 22.35
C ARG A 85 12.14 0.16 21.50
N ARG A 86 11.30 0.97 20.84
CA ARG A 86 11.76 2.12 20.06
C ARG A 86 12.54 3.13 20.90
N ALA A 87 12.03 3.47 22.09
CA ALA A 87 12.73 4.38 23.00
C ALA A 87 14.12 3.84 23.42
N LEU A 88 14.23 2.54 23.69
CA LEU A 88 15.52 1.90 23.99
C LEU A 88 16.45 1.89 22.78
N GLU A 89 15.95 1.55 21.58
CA GLU A 89 16.73 1.62 20.34
C GLU A 89 17.23 3.04 20.06
N ASP A 90 16.40 4.06 20.24
CA ASP A 90 16.78 5.46 20.05
C ASP A 90 17.83 5.90 21.08
N SER A 91 17.69 5.46 22.34
CA SER A 91 18.70 5.70 23.36
C SER A 91 20.04 5.03 23.01
N LEU A 92 20.02 3.82 22.46
CA LEU A 92 21.24 3.10 22.05
C LEU A 92 21.92 3.78 20.86
N ARG A 93 21.14 4.18 19.84
CA ARG A 93 21.64 4.96 18.69
C ARG A 93 22.27 6.28 19.13
N SER A 94 21.70 6.94 20.14
CA SER A 94 22.25 8.19 20.68
C SER A 94 23.61 7.97 21.37
N VAL A 95 23.77 6.87 22.11
CA VAL A 95 25.04 6.48 22.75
C VAL A 95 26.08 6.08 21.71
N GLU A 96 25.70 5.35 20.67
CA GLU A 96 26.57 4.99 19.54
C GLU A 96 27.05 6.24 18.79
N THR A 97 26.16 7.19 18.52
CA THR A 97 26.49 8.45 17.86
C THR A 97 27.46 9.27 18.71
N CYS A 98 27.20 9.39 20.01
CA CYS A 98 28.09 10.08 20.95
C CYS A 98 29.47 9.42 21.00
N TRP A 99 29.51 8.08 21.02
CA TRP A 99 30.76 7.32 21.00
C TRP A 99 31.55 7.52 19.71
N ALA A 100 30.90 7.44 18.55
CA ALA A 100 31.53 7.67 17.25
C ALA A 100 32.11 9.09 17.16
N GLN A 101 31.39 10.10 17.66
CA GLN A 101 31.89 11.47 17.76
C GLN A 101 33.13 11.57 18.65
N LEU A 102 33.12 10.93 19.82
CA LEU A 102 34.25 10.93 20.75
C LEU A 102 35.50 10.27 20.14
N VAL A 103 35.34 9.11 19.48
CA VAL A 103 36.41 8.43 18.75
C VAL A 103 36.97 9.31 17.63
N THR A 104 36.10 10.01 16.89
CA THR A 104 36.50 10.91 15.81
C THR A 104 37.27 12.12 16.35
N SER A 105 36.80 12.76 17.43
CA SER A 105 37.48 13.90 18.05
C SER A 105 38.83 13.54 18.67
N VAL A 106 38.95 12.34 19.25
CA VAL A 106 40.25 11.85 19.76
C VAL A 106 41.21 11.61 18.60
N ARG A 107 40.73 11.04 17.48
CA ARG A 107 41.53 10.82 16.27
C ARG A 107 41.99 12.13 15.61
N GLU A 108 41.14 13.15 15.53
CA GLU A 108 41.51 14.47 15.00
C GLU A 108 42.66 15.11 15.80
N ARG A 109 42.72 14.84 17.12
CA ARG A 109 43.76 15.39 18.00
C ARG A 109 45.01 14.50 18.10
N ALA A 110 44.88 13.20 17.91
CA ALA A 110 45.97 12.22 18.02
C ALA A 110 46.66 11.89 16.68
N GLY A 111 46.02 12.15 15.54
CA GLY A 111 46.43 11.55 14.26
C GLY A 111 46.05 10.06 14.18
N GLN A 112 46.05 9.50 12.96
CA GLN A 112 45.73 8.08 12.75
C GLN A 112 46.95 7.20 13.07
N PRO A 113 46.91 6.33 14.10
CA PRO A 113 47.89 5.26 14.22
C PRO A 113 47.70 4.22 13.10
N ASN A 114 48.78 3.85 12.42
CA ASN A 114 48.80 3.03 11.19
C ASN A 114 48.21 1.60 11.33
N ASP A 115 47.91 1.12 12.53
CA ASP A 115 47.54 -0.28 12.80
C ASP A 115 46.08 -0.50 13.27
N PHE A 116 45.20 0.50 13.20
CA PHE A 116 43.82 0.35 13.68
C PHE A 116 42.83 0.04 12.55
N GLN A 117 42.23 -1.15 12.57
CA GLN A 117 41.15 -1.53 11.64
C GLN A 117 39.88 -0.71 11.94
N GLU A 118 39.53 0.16 11.00
CA GLU A 118 38.48 1.19 11.13
C GLU A 118 37.07 0.62 11.34
N ALA A 119 36.83 -0.60 10.88
CA ALA A 119 35.54 -1.28 10.95
C ALA A 119 35.12 -1.70 12.36
N GLU A 120 36.07 -1.99 13.26
CA GLU A 120 35.77 -2.55 14.59
C GLU A 120 35.38 -1.49 15.63
N LEU A 121 35.72 -0.22 15.42
CA LEU A 121 35.46 0.88 16.36
C LEU A 121 34.18 1.67 16.05
N LEU A 122 33.76 1.70 14.78
CA LEU A 122 32.67 2.55 14.30
C LEU A 122 31.38 1.77 13.99
N ASN A 123 31.47 0.47 13.68
CA ASN A 123 30.31 -0.36 13.34
C ASN A 123 29.95 -1.31 14.47
N PHE A 124 29.33 -0.78 15.51
CA PHE A 124 28.58 -1.60 16.46
C PHE A 124 27.11 -1.52 16.06
N THR A 125 26.61 -2.55 15.39
CA THR A 125 25.17 -2.73 15.19
C THR A 125 24.75 -3.92 16.03
N THR A 126 24.15 -3.68 17.20
CA THR A 126 23.48 -4.77 17.92
C THR A 126 22.19 -5.10 17.20
N ASP A 127 22.18 -6.26 16.55
CA ASP A 127 20.96 -6.84 16.03
C ASP A 127 20.12 -7.36 17.21
N PRO A 128 18.87 -6.88 17.42
CA PRO A 128 18.06 -7.21 18.59
C PRO A 128 17.69 -8.71 18.71
N SER A 129 17.99 -9.54 17.71
CA SER A 129 17.84 -11.00 17.77
C SER A 129 19.07 -11.76 18.28
N THR A 130 20.18 -11.07 18.59
CA THR A 130 21.40 -11.70 19.10
C THR A 130 21.26 -12.14 20.55
N SER A 131 21.91 -13.24 20.92
CA SER A 131 21.89 -13.75 22.29
C SER A 131 22.65 -12.81 23.24
N GLN A 132 22.25 -12.73 24.52
CA GLN A 132 22.94 -11.89 25.52
C GLN A 132 24.45 -12.18 25.59
N SER A 133 24.86 -13.44 25.41
CA SER A 133 26.27 -13.85 25.42
C SER A 133 27.08 -13.25 24.26
N GLU A 134 26.48 -13.06 23.08
CA GLU A 134 27.15 -12.47 21.92
C GLU A 134 27.27 -10.94 22.07
N GLN A 135 26.27 -10.31 22.69
CA GLN A 135 26.29 -8.88 23.02
C GLN A 135 27.40 -8.56 24.02
N ASP A 136 27.55 -9.37 25.07
CA ASP A 136 28.62 -9.21 26.07
C ASP A 136 30.01 -9.37 25.46
N SER A 137 30.19 -10.34 24.57
CA SER A 137 31.47 -10.55 23.86
C SER A 137 31.80 -9.36 22.95
N ALA A 138 30.81 -8.81 22.25
CA ALA A 138 31.01 -7.67 21.37
C ALA A 138 31.32 -6.39 22.16
N LEU A 139 30.69 -6.19 23.32
CA LEU A 139 31.00 -5.09 24.25
C LEU A 139 32.42 -5.19 24.81
N GLN A 140 32.89 -6.39 25.16
CA GLN A 140 34.26 -6.62 25.62
C GLN A 140 35.29 -6.32 24.54
N LEU A 141 35.03 -6.74 23.29
CA LEU A 141 35.90 -6.45 22.16
C LEU A 141 36.01 -4.94 21.93
N ARG A 142 34.87 -4.24 21.94
CA ARG A 142 34.81 -2.77 21.85
C ARG A 142 35.62 -2.12 22.96
N LEU A 143 35.39 -2.50 24.23
CA LEU A 143 36.12 -1.97 25.39
C LEU A 143 37.64 -2.10 25.21
N SER A 144 38.12 -3.24 24.73
CA SER A 144 39.56 -3.45 24.50
C SER A 144 40.14 -2.49 23.45
N SER A 145 39.42 -2.23 22.36
CA SER A 145 39.81 -1.27 21.32
C SER A 145 39.70 0.17 21.81
N THR A 146 38.72 0.48 22.66
CA THR A 146 38.59 1.81 23.28
C THR A 146 39.77 2.14 24.20
N LEU A 147 40.22 1.17 25.01
CA LEU A 147 41.34 1.36 25.93
C LEU A 147 42.66 1.61 25.21
N ARG A 148 42.90 0.92 24.08
CA ARG A 148 44.06 1.15 23.21
C ARG A 148 44.05 2.54 22.58
N LEU A 149 42.87 3.03 22.17
CA LEU A 149 42.73 4.37 21.60
C LEU A 149 43.01 5.46 22.65
N VAL A 150 42.53 5.25 23.89
CA VAL A 150 42.81 6.14 25.03
C VAL A 150 44.29 6.12 25.42
N SER A 151 44.97 4.97 25.37
CA SER A 151 46.40 4.90 25.67
C SER A 151 47.24 5.64 24.64
N VAL A 152 46.93 5.49 23.34
CA VAL A 152 47.61 6.23 22.26
C VAL A 152 47.40 7.74 22.42
N PHE A 153 46.18 8.18 22.75
CA PHE A 153 45.92 9.59 23.03
C PHE A 153 46.69 10.10 24.26
N ALA A 154 46.81 9.30 25.32
CA ALA A 154 47.59 9.64 26.50
C ALA A 154 49.10 9.76 26.18
N ASP A 155 49.64 8.89 25.32
CA ASP A 155 51.04 8.92 24.88
C ASP A 155 51.36 10.15 24.00
N LEU A 156 50.39 10.60 23.20
CA LEU A 156 50.49 11.81 22.40
C LEU A 156 50.34 13.09 23.24
N ALA A 157 49.43 13.08 24.22
CA ALA A 157 49.32 14.16 25.21
C ALA A 157 50.60 14.30 26.06
N ALA A 158 51.36 13.21 26.24
CA ALA A 158 52.68 13.20 26.87
C ALA A 158 53.83 13.73 25.97
N GLY A 159 53.53 14.20 24.75
CA GLY A 159 54.45 15.00 23.93
C GLY A 159 55.43 14.22 23.04
N LYS A 160 55.25 12.92 22.82
CA LYS A 160 56.19 12.08 22.05
C LYS A 160 55.97 12.03 20.53
N GLY A 161 55.04 12.82 19.98
CA GLY A 161 54.74 12.83 18.55
C GLY A 161 54.19 14.16 18.06
N ARG A 162 55.06 15.16 17.90
CA ARG A 162 54.78 16.28 16.98
C ARG A 162 55.41 15.95 15.64
N SER A 163 54.62 15.44 14.71
CA SER A 163 54.94 15.60 13.29
C SER A 163 54.18 16.82 12.79
N ASP A 164 54.90 17.84 12.31
CA ASP A 164 54.34 18.94 11.55
C ASP A 164 53.71 18.38 10.27
N LEU A 165 52.40 18.11 10.30
CA LEU A 165 51.62 17.84 9.10
C LEU A 165 51.55 19.16 8.32
N GLY A 166 52.12 19.16 7.11
CA GLY A 166 52.16 20.31 6.21
C GLY A 166 50.80 21.00 6.06
N THR A 167 50.83 22.33 5.99
CA THR A 167 49.68 23.23 5.92
C THR A 167 48.65 22.83 4.85
N ASP A 168 49.09 22.22 3.76
CA ASP A 168 48.23 21.77 2.65
C ASP A 168 47.34 20.57 3.02
N LEU A 169 47.86 19.63 3.82
CA LEU A 169 47.06 18.51 4.33
C LEU A 169 46.05 18.99 5.38
N GLN A 170 46.44 19.95 6.22
CA GLN A 170 45.51 20.58 7.18
C GLN A 170 44.40 21.35 6.46
N GLN A 171 44.73 22.06 5.39
CA GLN A 171 43.74 22.79 4.59
C GLN A 171 42.80 21.84 3.84
N ARG A 172 43.32 20.72 3.32
CA ARG A 172 42.50 19.68 2.65
C ARG A 172 41.58 18.96 3.63
N LEU A 173 42.05 18.68 4.84
CA LEU A 173 41.21 18.11 5.91
C LEU A 173 40.13 19.08 6.35
N ALA A 174 40.44 20.38 6.50
CA ALA A 174 39.45 21.41 6.81
C ALA A 174 38.39 21.55 5.69
N GLN A 175 38.80 21.47 4.43
CA GLN A 175 37.87 21.47 3.28
C GLN A 175 36.95 20.24 3.28
N LEU A 176 37.50 19.04 3.44
CA LEU A 176 36.72 17.79 3.50
C LEU A 176 35.80 17.76 4.73
N GLN A 177 36.22 18.36 5.85
CA GLN A 177 35.40 18.47 7.05
C GLN A 177 34.26 19.47 6.87
N ALA A 178 34.50 20.60 6.18
CA ALA A 178 33.47 21.54 5.77
C ALA A 178 32.46 20.89 4.82
N GLU A 179 32.92 20.16 3.80
CA GLU A 179 32.08 19.40 2.86
C GLU A 179 31.26 18.30 3.58
N SER A 180 31.87 17.57 4.52
CA SER A 180 31.15 16.59 5.34
C SER A 180 30.08 17.25 6.23
N SER A 181 30.35 18.44 6.76
CA SER A 181 29.39 19.19 7.58
C SER A 181 28.21 19.72 6.76
N THR A 182 28.45 20.18 5.53
CA THR A 182 27.39 20.65 4.63
C THR A 182 26.55 19.50 4.11
N LEU A 183 27.16 18.37 3.76
CA LEU A 183 26.42 17.15 3.40
C LEU A 183 25.56 16.62 4.55
N ARG A 184 26.06 16.67 5.79
CA ARG A 184 25.27 16.31 6.98
C ARG A 184 24.10 17.27 7.22
N ALA A 185 24.31 18.58 7.06
CA ALA A 185 23.23 19.56 7.16
C ALA A 185 22.16 19.35 6.08
N ASN A 186 22.58 19.06 4.84
CA ASN A 186 21.67 18.75 3.73
C ASN A 186 20.88 17.45 3.98
N SER A 187 21.52 16.42 4.52
CA SER A 187 20.86 15.17 4.89
C SER A 187 19.82 15.38 5.99
N ALA A 188 20.14 16.17 7.02
CA ALA A 188 19.20 16.52 8.08
C ALA A 188 18.02 17.35 7.56
N GLN A 189 18.27 18.28 6.64
CA GLN A 189 17.20 19.05 6.00
C GLN A 189 16.29 18.15 5.15
N LEU A 190 16.84 17.23 4.36
CA LEU A 190 16.05 16.27 3.58
C LEU A 190 15.24 15.32 4.48
N GLN A 191 15.80 14.86 5.59
CA GLN A 191 15.07 14.08 6.58
C GLN A 191 13.90 14.86 7.17
N SER A 192 14.10 16.13 7.53
CA SER A 192 13.02 17.00 8.04
C SER A 192 11.90 17.22 6.99
N GLN A 193 12.26 17.30 5.71
CA GLN A 193 11.29 17.40 4.61
C GLN A 193 10.51 16.09 4.44
N ILE A 194 11.17 14.94 4.54
CA ILE A 194 10.52 13.63 4.51
C ILE A 194 9.54 13.48 5.68
N ASP A 195 9.94 13.88 6.89
CA ASP A 195 9.08 13.82 8.07
C ASP A 195 7.86 14.74 7.93
N HIS A 196 8.04 15.96 7.43
CA HIS A 196 6.94 16.88 7.13
C HIS A 196 5.99 16.31 6.06
N LEU A 197 6.53 15.69 5.00
CA LEU A 197 5.73 15.03 3.97
C LEU A 197 4.98 13.82 4.53
N CYS A 198 5.60 13.02 5.39
CA CYS A 198 4.93 11.90 6.06
C CYS A 198 3.80 12.38 6.97
N GLN A 199 4.03 13.42 7.77
CA GLN A 199 3.00 14.00 8.64
C GLN A 199 1.84 14.58 7.84
N SER A 200 2.12 15.28 6.74
CA SER A 200 1.08 15.84 5.86
C SER A 200 0.27 14.73 5.16
N ARG A 201 0.93 13.67 4.66
CA ARG A 201 0.26 12.46 4.16
C ARG A 201 -0.67 11.87 5.21
N ASP A 202 -0.20 11.71 6.44
CA ASP A 202 -0.98 11.10 7.51
C ASP A 202 -2.15 11.99 7.97
N THR A 203 -2.06 13.32 7.83
CA THR A 203 -3.22 14.22 7.98
C THR A 203 -4.21 14.05 6.84
N TYR A 204 -3.76 14.03 5.59
CA TYR A 204 -4.65 13.85 4.44
C TYR A 204 -5.37 12.49 4.46
N LEU A 205 -4.70 11.42 4.88
CA LEU A 205 -5.33 10.11 5.06
C LEU A 205 -6.42 10.14 6.14
N ARG A 206 -6.19 10.85 7.25
CA ARG A 206 -7.22 11.02 8.29
C ARG A 206 -8.40 11.85 7.80
N ASP A 207 -8.15 12.88 7.01
CA ASP A 207 -9.22 13.72 6.45
C ASP A 207 -10.00 13.01 5.36
N LEU A 208 -9.34 12.20 4.52
CA LEU A 208 -9.98 11.30 3.57
C LEU A 208 -10.92 10.31 4.29
N GLN A 209 -10.44 9.65 5.35
CA GLN A 209 -11.27 8.74 6.15
C GLN A 209 -12.47 9.44 6.81
N ARG A 210 -12.34 10.72 7.19
CA ARG A 210 -13.47 11.52 7.70
C ARG A 210 -14.46 11.84 6.59
N ALA A 211 -13.97 12.26 5.42
CA ALA A 211 -14.80 12.56 4.25
C ALA A 211 -15.56 11.32 3.76
N GLU A 212 -14.90 10.15 3.72
CA GLU A 212 -15.53 8.86 3.40
C GLU A 212 -16.64 8.52 4.39
N LYS A 213 -16.39 8.66 5.70
CA LYS A 213 -17.43 8.46 6.73
C LYS A 213 -18.60 9.44 6.61
N HIS A 214 -18.34 10.69 6.21
CA HIS A 214 -19.39 11.67 5.95
C HIS A 214 -20.21 11.30 4.71
N LEU A 215 -19.55 10.85 3.65
CA LEU A 215 -20.20 10.38 2.42
C LEU A 215 -21.06 9.15 2.68
N ASP A 216 -20.58 8.20 3.48
CA ASP A 216 -21.34 7.01 3.85
C ASP A 216 -22.57 7.34 4.70
N LYS A 217 -22.47 8.33 5.60
CA LYS A 217 -23.64 8.85 6.34
C LYS A 217 -24.66 9.48 5.40
N GLN A 218 -24.22 10.33 4.47
CA GLN A 218 -25.11 10.95 3.49
C GLN A 218 -25.77 9.93 2.56
N LYS A 219 -25.06 8.86 2.18
CA LYS A 219 -25.63 7.74 1.42
C LYS A 219 -26.68 7.00 2.23
N MET A 220 -26.42 6.70 3.50
CA MET A 220 -27.40 6.06 4.38
C MET A 220 -28.65 6.93 4.59
N GLU A 221 -28.48 8.25 4.73
CA GLU A 221 -29.58 9.22 4.82
C GLU A 221 -30.38 9.26 3.50
N PHE A 222 -29.71 9.32 2.35
CA PHE A 222 -30.35 9.30 1.04
C PHE A 222 -31.08 7.97 0.75
N ASP A 223 -30.50 6.83 1.12
CA ASP A 223 -31.13 5.52 0.97
C ASP A 223 -32.36 5.38 1.88
N LYS A 224 -32.31 5.97 3.08
CA LYS A 224 -33.44 6.06 4.00
C LYS A 224 -34.56 6.92 3.41
N GLU A 225 -34.25 8.13 2.93
CA GLU A 225 -35.22 9.01 2.24
C GLU A 225 -35.82 8.34 1.00
N ARG A 226 -35.03 7.57 0.24
CA ARG A 226 -35.49 6.82 -0.93
C ARG A 226 -36.40 5.65 -0.57
N ALA A 227 -36.21 5.03 0.58
CA ALA A 227 -37.11 3.99 1.10
C ALA A 227 -38.44 4.62 1.60
N GLU A 228 -38.37 5.77 2.28
CA GLU A 228 -39.53 6.56 2.70
C GLU A 228 -40.33 7.09 1.49
N TRP A 229 -39.65 7.53 0.43
CA TRP A 229 -40.31 7.96 -0.81
C TRP A 229 -40.94 6.80 -1.59
N ARG A 230 -40.30 5.62 -1.61
CA ARG A 230 -40.88 4.41 -2.22
C ARG A 230 -42.16 3.96 -1.51
N THR A 231 -42.15 3.95 -0.18
CA THR A 231 -43.33 3.59 0.62
C THR A 231 -44.47 4.61 0.48
N GLN A 232 -44.16 5.92 0.38
CA GLN A 232 -45.18 6.95 0.07
C GLN A 232 -45.76 6.82 -1.35
N ARG A 233 -44.94 6.42 -2.32
CA ARG A 233 -45.38 6.24 -3.72
C ARG A 233 -46.23 4.98 -3.90
N GLU A 234 -45.96 3.91 -3.17
CA GLU A 234 -46.80 2.71 -3.13
C GLU A 234 -48.16 2.99 -2.45
N ALA A 235 -48.22 3.90 -1.48
CA ALA A 235 -49.47 4.35 -0.86
C ALA A 235 -50.30 5.31 -1.74
N SER A 236 -49.66 6.03 -2.68
CA SER A 236 -50.31 7.06 -3.52
C SER A 236 -50.65 6.59 -4.95
N GLY A 237 -50.38 5.32 -5.26
CA GLY A 237 -50.57 4.71 -6.57
C GLY A 237 -52.00 4.27 -6.88
N ALA A 238 -53.01 5.11 -6.67
CA ALA A 238 -54.34 4.91 -7.21
C ALA A 238 -54.95 6.25 -7.65
N THR A 239 -55.42 6.28 -8.91
CA THR A 239 -56.14 7.38 -9.59
C THR A 239 -55.30 8.50 -10.24
N ASN A 240 -55.09 8.41 -11.55
CA ASN A 240 -55.73 9.33 -12.51
C ASN A 240 -55.32 9.02 -13.97
N LYS A 241 -56.36 8.94 -14.83
CA LYS A 241 -56.26 8.90 -16.29
C LYS A 241 -56.38 10.33 -16.87
N PRO A 242 -55.87 10.59 -18.08
CA PRO A 242 -55.75 11.92 -18.68
C PRO A 242 -57.01 12.33 -19.44
N VAL A 243 -57.27 13.64 -19.53
CA VAL A 243 -58.26 14.24 -20.42
C VAL A 243 -57.55 15.17 -21.41
N ALA A 244 -57.86 14.95 -22.69
CA ALA A 244 -57.45 15.73 -23.84
C ALA A 244 -58.60 16.62 -24.36
N ASN A 245 -58.24 17.59 -25.21
CA ASN A 245 -59.02 18.49 -26.09
C ASN A 245 -58.78 19.97 -25.72
N GLY A 246 -58.53 20.90 -26.65
CA GLY A 246 -58.51 20.88 -28.11
C GLY A 246 -58.65 22.32 -28.65
N SER A 247 -58.14 22.58 -29.86
CA SER A 247 -58.51 23.60 -30.88
C SER A 247 -58.79 25.06 -30.45
N GLY A 248 -58.40 26.13 -31.15
CA GLY A 248 -57.91 26.34 -32.51
C GLY A 248 -58.17 27.81 -32.91
N HIS A 249 -57.65 28.17 -34.10
CA HIS A 249 -58.04 29.27 -34.99
C HIS A 249 -57.39 30.68 -34.96
N SER A 250 -57.38 31.18 -36.19
CA SER A 250 -56.55 32.17 -36.89
C SER A 250 -56.98 33.65 -36.75
N THR A 251 -56.04 34.51 -37.17
CA THR A 251 -56.09 35.92 -37.65
C THR A 251 -57.44 36.39 -38.26
N PRO A 252 -57.82 37.71 -38.22
CA PRO A 252 -57.38 38.67 -39.26
C PRO A 252 -57.39 40.19 -38.91
N ASN A 253 -56.95 40.95 -39.93
CA ASN A 253 -56.83 42.40 -40.17
C ASN A 253 -58.15 43.22 -40.06
N ALA A 254 -58.07 44.54 -39.81
CA ALA A 254 -58.71 45.65 -40.58
C ALA A 254 -59.19 46.90 -39.78
N ARG A 255 -58.83 48.09 -40.33
CA ARG A 255 -59.67 49.27 -40.68
C ARG A 255 -60.06 50.39 -39.67
N THR A 256 -59.65 51.62 -40.09
CA THR A 256 -60.37 52.92 -40.23
C THR A 256 -61.07 53.60 -39.05
N SER A 257 -60.81 54.90 -38.85
CA SER A 257 -61.68 56.03 -39.30
C SER A 257 -61.34 57.37 -38.59
N GLU A 258 -61.37 58.48 -39.34
CA GLU A 258 -61.55 59.87 -38.85
C GLU A 258 -62.89 60.02 -38.07
N PRO A 259 -63.19 61.11 -37.32
CA PRO A 259 -63.62 62.39 -37.91
C PRO A 259 -63.34 63.71 -37.11
N GLU A 260 -63.49 64.83 -37.83
CA GLU A 260 -63.77 66.23 -37.44
C GLU A 260 -65.01 66.41 -36.52
N PRO A 261 -65.26 67.57 -35.82
CA PRO A 261 -65.69 68.84 -36.45
C PRO A 261 -65.36 70.19 -35.78
N SER A 262 -65.57 71.26 -36.57
CA SER A 262 -65.66 72.72 -36.30
C SER A 262 -66.91 73.09 -35.43
N PRO A 263 -67.33 74.37 -35.14
CA PRO A 263 -67.23 75.63 -35.93
C PRO A 263 -67.12 76.98 -35.14
N ALA A 264 -66.98 78.12 -35.85
CA ALA A 264 -67.89 79.29 -35.81
C ALA A 264 -67.26 80.63 -36.30
N THR A 265 -67.96 81.28 -37.23
CA THR A 265 -67.85 82.69 -37.68
C THR A 265 -68.85 83.57 -36.89
N PRO A 266 -68.73 84.93 -36.86
CA PRO A 266 -69.46 85.81 -37.81
C PRO A 266 -68.66 87.09 -38.20
N ALA A 267 -68.68 87.61 -39.43
CA ALA A 267 -69.67 88.45 -40.14
C ALA A 267 -70.04 89.81 -39.47
N ALA A 268 -69.64 90.95 -40.09
CA ALA A 268 -70.54 91.94 -40.74
C ALA A 268 -69.98 93.38 -40.91
N ALA A 269 -70.24 93.97 -42.09
CA ALA A 269 -70.54 95.39 -42.43
C ALA A 269 -69.42 96.46 -42.27
N SER A 270 -69.28 97.53 -43.07
CA SER A 270 -70.14 98.24 -44.04
C SER A 270 -69.34 99.27 -44.87
N ASN A 271 -69.94 99.71 -45.98
CA ASN A 271 -69.51 100.67 -47.02
C ASN A 271 -69.21 102.14 -46.63
N ALA A 272 -68.62 102.85 -47.63
CA ALA A 272 -68.62 104.30 -47.94
C ALA A 272 -67.51 105.14 -47.27
N THR A 273 -66.80 106.10 -47.91
CA THR A 273 -67.17 107.04 -48.98
C THR A 273 -65.90 107.71 -49.57
N ASN A 274 -66.00 108.19 -50.81
CA ASN A 274 -65.00 108.99 -51.52
C ASN A 274 -64.70 110.36 -50.86
N ALA A 275 -63.42 110.73 -50.76
CA ALA A 275 -62.92 112.12 -50.79
C ALA A 275 -61.42 112.10 -51.22
N PRO A 276 -60.95 113.03 -52.06
CA PRO A 276 -59.58 112.98 -52.58
C PRO A 276 -58.56 113.34 -51.48
N PRO A 277 -57.43 112.63 -51.35
CA PRO A 277 -56.42 112.95 -50.36
C PRO A 277 -55.63 114.19 -50.77
N SER A 278 -55.54 115.16 -49.86
CA SER A 278 -54.54 116.21 -49.90
C SER A 278 -53.12 115.61 -49.75
N ALA A 279 -52.10 116.31 -50.23
CA ALA A 279 -50.71 115.83 -50.30
C ALA A 279 -50.15 115.27 -48.96
N GLU A 280 -50.64 115.72 -47.80
CA GLU A 280 -50.25 115.22 -46.48
C GLU A 280 -50.78 113.80 -46.16
N THR A 281 -51.92 113.40 -46.72
CA THR A 281 -52.50 112.06 -46.52
C THR A 281 -51.82 110.99 -47.36
N THR A 282 -51.36 111.33 -48.56
CA THR A 282 -50.54 110.43 -49.39
C THR A 282 -49.16 110.19 -48.79
N GLU A 283 -48.54 111.19 -48.17
CA GLU A 283 -47.28 111.01 -47.43
C GLU A 283 -47.45 110.13 -46.19
N ARG A 284 -48.54 110.31 -45.42
CA ARG A 284 -48.83 109.44 -44.27
C ARG A 284 -49.13 108.00 -44.65
N ILE A 285 -49.85 107.78 -45.76
CA ILE A 285 -50.10 106.43 -46.29
C ILE A 285 -48.79 105.80 -46.76
N ALA A 286 -47.94 106.53 -47.48
CA ALA A 286 -46.63 106.04 -47.92
C ALA A 286 -45.71 105.69 -46.74
N VAL A 287 -45.71 106.48 -45.65
CA VAL A 287 -44.97 106.18 -44.41
C VAL A 287 -45.53 104.94 -43.72
N LEU A 288 -46.86 104.77 -43.67
CA LEU A 288 -47.49 103.57 -43.10
C LEU A 288 -47.26 102.32 -43.96
N GLU A 289 -47.24 102.45 -45.28
CA GLU A 289 -46.90 101.38 -46.23
C GLU A 289 -45.43 100.97 -46.10
N GLN A 290 -44.51 101.94 -45.95
CA GLN A 290 -43.11 101.65 -45.65
C GLN A 290 -42.94 100.96 -44.28
N LEU A 291 -43.66 101.41 -43.24
CA LEU A 291 -43.64 100.78 -41.91
C LEU A 291 -44.28 99.38 -41.93
N ALA A 292 -45.33 99.18 -42.72
CA ALA A 292 -45.93 97.87 -42.92
C ALA A 292 -44.98 96.94 -43.69
N GLY A 293 -44.27 97.45 -44.70
CA GLY A 293 -43.23 96.74 -45.43
C GLY A 293 -42.05 96.34 -44.55
N SER A 294 -41.57 97.25 -43.68
CA SER A 294 -40.49 96.92 -42.74
C SER A 294 -40.92 95.90 -41.69
N ARG A 295 -42.14 96.01 -41.15
CA ARG A 295 -42.71 95.01 -40.23
C ARG A 295 -42.94 93.66 -40.91
N LEU A 296 -43.31 93.63 -42.18
CA LEU A 296 -43.46 92.39 -42.94
C LEU A 296 -42.09 91.71 -43.13
N GLN A 297 -41.05 92.47 -43.49
CA GLN A 297 -39.68 91.95 -43.58
C GLN A 297 -39.16 91.44 -42.21
N GLU A 298 -39.46 92.14 -41.11
CA GLU A 298 -39.15 91.66 -39.76
C GLU A 298 -39.90 90.37 -39.42
N LEU A 299 -41.17 90.25 -39.80
CA LEU A 299 -41.94 89.01 -39.59
C LEU A 299 -41.46 87.86 -40.48
N GLU A 300 -41.03 88.14 -41.71
CA GLU A 300 -40.46 87.14 -42.61
C GLU A 300 -39.11 86.63 -42.09
N THR A 301 -38.23 87.54 -41.66
CA THR A 301 -36.94 87.16 -41.04
C THR A 301 -37.15 86.39 -39.72
N LEU A 302 -38.11 86.78 -38.88
CA LEU A 302 -38.46 86.02 -37.66
C LEU A 302 -39.06 84.64 -38.00
N ARG A 303 -39.86 84.52 -39.06
CA ARG A 303 -40.39 83.24 -39.53
C ARG A 303 -39.28 82.33 -40.04
N GLU A 304 -38.33 82.86 -40.81
CA GLU A 304 -37.16 82.11 -41.26
C GLU A 304 -36.31 81.63 -40.09
N GLN A 305 -36.06 82.50 -39.11
CA GLN A 305 -35.37 82.13 -37.87
C GLN A 305 -36.13 81.05 -37.08
N HIS A 306 -37.45 81.16 -36.97
CA HIS A 306 -38.27 80.16 -36.29
C HIS A 306 -38.29 78.81 -37.02
N VAL A 307 -38.33 78.81 -38.35
CA VAL A 307 -38.22 77.58 -39.16
C VAL A 307 -36.82 76.98 -39.05
N ALA A 308 -35.77 77.79 -39.05
CA ALA A 308 -34.40 77.32 -38.84
C ALA A 308 -34.23 76.71 -37.44
N ALA A 309 -34.71 77.39 -36.40
CA ALA A 309 -34.70 76.90 -35.03
C ALA A 309 -35.50 75.60 -34.87
N ASN A 310 -36.68 75.48 -35.50
CA ASN A 310 -37.46 74.25 -35.49
C ASN A 310 -36.73 73.09 -36.21
N LYS A 311 -36.09 73.34 -37.34
CA LYS A 311 -35.26 72.32 -38.03
C LYS A 311 -34.08 71.88 -37.18
N GLU A 312 -33.43 72.81 -36.48
CA GLU A 312 -32.36 72.46 -35.53
C GLU A 312 -32.90 71.66 -34.34
N LEU A 313 -34.06 72.04 -33.81
CA LEU A 313 -34.71 71.34 -32.71
C LEU A 313 -35.15 69.92 -33.11
N ASP A 314 -35.68 69.74 -34.32
CA ASP A 314 -36.00 68.42 -34.87
C ASP A 314 -34.73 67.60 -35.12
N ARG A 315 -33.65 68.21 -35.63
CA ARG A 315 -32.34 67.55 -35.78
C ARG A 315 -31.79 67.08 -34.43
N LEU A 316 -31.86 67.94 -33.40
CA LEU A 316 -31.41 67.62 -32.05
C LEU A 316 -32.29 66.55 -31.40
N LYS A 317 -33.61 66.58 -31.61
CA LYS A 317 -34.52 65.50 -31.20
C LYS A 317 -34.16 64.17 -31.86
N LEU A 318 -33.87 64.19 -33.15
CA LEU A 318 -33.47 62.99 -33.89
C LEU A 318 -32.13 62.42 -33.38
N GLN A 319 -31.17 63.29 -33.06
CA GLN A 319 -29.91 62.89 -32.43
C GLN A 319 -30.09 62.39 -30.98
N ALA A 320 -31.04 62.95 -30.22
CA ALA A 320 -31.36 62.50 -28.88
C ALA A 320 -32.04 61.12 -28.88
N HIS A 321 -32.92 60.85 -29.85
CA HIS A 321 -33.58 59.55 -30.00
C HIS A 321 -32.71 58.49 -30.69
N HIS A 322 -31.83 58.91 -31.60
CA HIS A 322 -30.94 58.05 -32.37
C HIS A 322 -29.51 58.60 -32.36
N PRO A 323 -28.79 58.47 -31.23
CA PRO A 323 -27.40 58.91 -31.15
C PRO A 323 -26.53 58.12 -32.14
N PRO A 324 -25.64 58.79 -32.90
CA PRO A 324 -24.74 58.13 -33.83
C PRO A 324 -23.76 57.19 -33.11
N GLU A 325 -23.31 56.14 -33.81
CA GLU A 325 -22.46 55.08 -33.24
C GLU A 325 -21.18 55.62 -32.60
N SER A 326 -20.61 56.72 -33.12
CA SER A 326 -19.45 57.39 -32.54
C SER A 326 -19.73 57.91 -31.13
N GLN A 327 -20.88 58.57 -30.91
CA GLN A 327 -21.29 59.05 -29.58
C GLN A 327 -21.62 57.90 -28.63
N LEU A 328 -22.15 56.79 -29.14
CA LEU A 328 -22.35 55.58 -28.33
C LEU A 328 -21.02 54.95 -27.92
N ARG A 329 -20.01 54.90 -28.78
CA ARG A 329 -18.67 54.39 -28.45
C ARG A 329 -17.90 55.27 -27.46
N GLU A 330 -18.14 56.58 -27.51
CA GLU A 330 -17.61 57.55 -26.54
C GLU A 330 -18.36 57.52 -25.20
N SER A 331 -19.56 56.93 -25.16
CA SER A 331 -20.35 56.82 -23.93
C SER A 331 -19.63 55.97 -22.88
N PRO A 332 -19.55 56.43 -21.63
CA PRO A 332 -18.89 55.69 -20.55
C PRO A 332 -19.52 54.31 -20.32
N PHE A 333 -20.83 54.17 -20.56
CA PHE A 333 -21.52 52.88 -20.43
C PHE A 333 -21.05 51.85 -21.47
N PHE A 334 -20.85 52.27 -22.72
CA PHE A 334 -20.36 51.38 -23.77
C PHE A 334 -18.89 51.02 -23.55
N GLN A 335 -18.06 51.97 -23.12
CA GLN A 335 -16.66 51.72 -22.80
C GLN A 335 -16.50 50.76 -21.61
N VAL A 336 -17.31 50.92 -20.56
CA VAL A 336 -17.37 49.98 -19.43
C VAL A 336 -17.83 48.59 -19.89
N TYR A 337 -18.83 48.51 -20.77
CA TYR A 337 -19.29 47.22 -21.29
C TYR A 337 -18.23 46.54 -22.19
N LEU A 338 -17.54 47.31 -23.03
CA LEU A 338 -16.46 46.81 -23.88
C LEU A 338 -15.27 46.31 -23.05
N THR A 339 -14.90 47.03 -21.99
CA THR A 339 -13.85 46.59 -21.04
C THR A 339 -14.28 45.38 -20.24
N GLN A 340 -15.56 45.24 -19.87
CA GLN A 340 -16.09 44.03 -19.26
C GLN A 340 -16.05 42.84 -20.22
N LEU A 341 -16.43 43.02 -21.49
CA LEU A 341 -16.36 41.97 -22.51
C LEU A 341 -14.91 41.55 -22.78
N SER A 342 -13.98 42.49 -22.92
CA SER A 342 -12.56 42.16 -23.14
C SER A 342 -11.95 41.46 -21.93
N ALA A 343 -12.31 41.87 -20.70
CA ALA A 343 -11.91 41.19 -19.48
C ALA A 343 -12.50 39.77 -19.38
N GLN A 344 -13.75 39.55 -19.79
CA GLN A 344 -14.35 38.22 -19.84
C GLN A 344 -13.73 37.34 -20.92
N ALA A 345 -13.43 37.88 -22.10
CA ALA A 345 -12.72 37.16 -23.16
C ALA A 345 -11.32 36.74 -22.70
N ALA A 346 -10.52 37.66 -22.14
CA ALA A 346 -9.21 37.33 -21.59
C ALA A 346 -9.30 36.29 -20.45
N ARG A 347 -10.37 36.34 -19.64
CA ARG A 347 -10.62 35.32 -18.61
C ARG A 347 -10.98 33.95 -19.21
N ALA A 348 -11.73 33.92 -20.31
CA ALA A 348 -12.02 32.67 -21.03
C ALA A 348 -10.74 32.07 -21.63
N ASP A 349 -9.92 32.89 -22.30
CA ASP A 349 -8.66 32.47 -22.91
C ASP A 349 -7.68 31.93 -21.87
N THR A 350 -7.55 32.60 -20.71
CA THR A 350 -6.70 32.13 -19.61
C THR A 350 -7.20 30.83 -18.98
N LEU A 351 -8.52 30.62 -18.89
CA LEU A 351 -9.10 29.36 -18.44
C LEU A 351 -8.87 28.24 -19.46
N GLN A 352 -9.01 28.53 -20.76
CA GLN A 352 -8.76 27.57 -21.83
C GLN A 352 -7.28 27.14 -21.88
N ALA A 353 -6.34 28.08 -21.81
CA ALA A 353 -4.92 27.76 -21.74
C ALA A 353 -4.55 26.92 -20.49
N ARG A 354 -5.19 27.19 -19.35
CA ARG A 354 -5.02 26.37 -18.13
C ARG A 354 -5.59 24.97 -18.30
N PHE A 355 -6.73 24.83 -18.99
CA PHE A 355 -7.34 23.53 -19.28
C PHE A 355 -6.44 22.70 -20.19
N GLU A 356 -5.99 23.26 -21.31
CA GLU A 356 -5.06 22.59 -22.25
C GLU A 356 -3.76 22.18 -21.55
N SER A 357 -3.18 23.05 -20.71
CA SER A 357 -1.99 22.70 -19.92
C SER A 357 -2.25 21.59 -18.90
N ALA A 358 -3.46 21.53 -18.31
CA ALA A 358 -3.83 20.47 -17.38
C ALA A 358 -4.05 19.13 -18.09
N GLU A 359 -4.68 19.13 -19.27
CA GLU A 359 -4.83 17.93 -20.11
C GLU A 359 -3.47 17.37 -20.55
N GLN A 360 -2.56 18.22 -21.03
CA GLN A 360 -1.20 17.79 -21.40
C GLN A 360 -0.46 17.15 -20.22
N LYS A 361 -0.60 17.70 -19.00
CA LYS A 361 0.00 17.11 -17.80
C LYS A 361 -0.65 15.78 -17.42
N LEU A 362 -1.97 15.64 -17.59
CA LEU A 362 -2.66 14.38 -17.35
C LEU A 362 -2.20 13.29 -18.30
N ASP A 363 -2.04 13.62 -19.59
CA ASP A 363 -1.56 12.65 -20.58
C ASP A 363 -0.10 12.27 -20.33
N GLN A 364 0.78 13.24 -20.04
CA GLN A 364 2.16 12.95 -19.61
C GLN A 364 2.23 12.02 -18.39
N LEU A 365 1.37 12.24 -17.39
CA LEU A 365 1.32 11.39 -16.20
C LEU A 365 0.78 9.98 -16.52
N ARG A 366 -0.19 9.86 -17.44
CA ARG A 366 -0.70 8.57 -17.89
C ARG A 366 0.36 7.77 -18.63
N ASP A 367 1.06 8.41 -19.56
CA ASP A 367 2.12 7.79 -20.36
C ASP A 367 3.30 7.38 -19.46
N ALA A 368 3.77 8.28 -18.59
CA ALA A 368 4.85 7.97 -17.66
C ALA A 368 4.50 6.82 -16.69
N ASN A 369 3.23 6.74 -16.24
CA ASN A 369 2.79 5.64 -15.38
C ASN A 369 2.67 4.32 -16.14
N LEU A 370 2.24 4.34 -17.41
CA LEU A 370 2.27 3.16 -18.28
C LEU A 370 3.69 2.66 -18.52
N GLU A 371 4.60 3.55 -18.92
CA GLU A 371 6.01 3.24 -19.14
C GLU A 371 6.68 2.69 -17.88
N PHE A 372 6.46 3.32 -16.73
CA PHE A 372 7.00 2.85 -15.46
C PHE A 372 6.50 1.43 -15.12
N ARG A 373 5.21 1.15 -15.33
CA ARG A 373 4.64 -0.18 -15.06
C ARG A 373 5.21 -1.23 -15.99
N ASP A 374 5.31 -0.92 -17.28
CA ASP A 374 5.84 -1.85 -18.27
C ASP A 374 7.35 -2.09 -18.04
N ALA A 375 8.11 -1.06 -17.65
CA ALA A 375 9.52 -1.19 -17.28
C ALA A 375 9.71 -2.09 -16.06
N VAL A 376 8.94 -1.89 -14.97
CA VAL A 376 9.02 -2.73 -13.76
C VAL A 376 8.68 -4.19 -14.07
N VAL A 377 7.65 -4.44 -14.89
CA VAL A 377 7.28 -5.80 -15.30
C VAL A 377 8.34 -6.42 -16.20
N ALA A 378 8.91 -5.66 -17.13
CA ALA A 378 9.96 -6.13 -18.02
C ALA A 378 11.22 -6.49 -17.22
N GLU A 379 11.70 -5.61 -16.33
CA GLU A 379 12.87 -5.85 -15.49
C GLU A 379 12.68 -7.11 -14.64
N ALA A 380 11.56 -7.24 -13.92
CA ALA A 380 11.30 -8.40 -13.09
C ALA A 380 11.17 -9.71 -13.91
N ARG A 381 10.65 -9.65 -15.13
CA ARG A 381 10.64 -10.80 -16.06
C ARG A 381 12.04 -11.15 -16.55
N THR A 382 12.87 -10.16 -16.87
CA THR A 382 14.25 -10.39 -17.29
C THR A 382 15.05 -11.05 -16.18
N GLU A 383 14.91 -10.60 -14.92
CA GLU A 383 15.57 -11.23 -13.77
C GLU A 383 15.21 -12.71 -13.64
N VAL A 384 13.91 -13.05 -13.70
CA VAL A 384 13.45 -14.44 -13.66
C VAL A 384 14.02 -15.24 -14.83
N GLU A 385 14.06 -14.68 -16.03
CA GLU A 385 14.60 -15.37 -17.20
C GLU A 385 16.11 -15.60 -17.07
N THR A 386 16.87 -14.63 -16.55
CA THR A 386 18.30 -14.82 -16.29
C THR A 386 18.55 -15.92 -15.26
N LEU A 387 17.76 -16.00 -14.18
CA LEU A 387 17.86 -17.06 -13.18
C LEU A 387 17.48 -18.42 -13.77
N ARG A 388 16.48 -18.49 -14.65
CA ARG A 388 16.12 -19.73 -15.37
C ARG A 388 17.23 -20.20 -16.30
N GLN A 389 17.87 -19.28 -17.02
CA GLN A 389 19.01 -19.61 -17.88
C GLN A 389 20.20 -20.11 -17.06
N GLN A 390 20.48 -19.48 -15.91
CA GLN A 390 21.51 -19.95 -14.98
C GLN A 390 21.18 -21.35 -14.44
N LEU A 391 19.93 -21.60 -14.06
CA LEU A 391 19.46 -22.91 -13.62
C LEU A 391 19.65 -23.97 -14.71
N GLY A 392 19.27 -23.66 -15.95
CA GLY A 392 19.47 -24.55 -17.10
C GLY A 392 20.95 -24.90 -17.34
N LYS A 393 21.85 -23.90 -17.24
CA LYS A 393 23.30 -24.15 -17.32
C LYS A 393 23.76 -25.09 -16.19
N LYS A 394 23.34 -24.85 -14.95
CA LYS A 394 23.69 -25.72 -13.81
C LYS A 394 23.14 -27.14 -13.96
N ASP A 395 21.95 -27.32 -14.53
CA ASP A 395 21.40 -28.64 -14.83
C ASP A 395 22.23 -29.41 -15.86
N THR A 396 22.68 -28.74 -16.93
CA THR A 396 23.58 -29.36 -17.91
C THR A 396 24.93 -29.75 -17.30
N ASP A 397 25.51 -28.89 -16.46
CA ASP A 397 26.74 -29.18 -15.73
C ASP A 397 26.57 -30.36 -14.77
N LEU A 398 25.44 -30.42 -14.06
CA LEU A 398 25.12 -31.53 -13.16
C LEU A 398 24.95 -32.84 -13.91
N ALA A 399 24.29 -32.85 -15.06
CA ALA A 399 24.18 -34.03 -15.90
C ALA A 399 25.56 -34.54 -16.34
N ARG A 400 26.45 -33.63 -16.76
CA ARG A 400 27.83 -33.96 -17.10
C ARG A 400 28.62 -34.53 -15.91
N LEU A 401 28.54 -33.90 -14.74
CA LEU A 401 29.22 -34.37 -13.53
C LEU A 401 28.68 -35.72 -13.05
N ARG A 402 27.37 -35.97 -13.18
CA ARG A 402 26.77 -37.30 -12.93
C ARG A 402 27.35 -38.34 -13.86
N GLY A 403 27.40 -38.05 -15.17
CA GLY A 403 28.00 -38.96 -16.16
C GLY A 403 29.44 -39.33 -15.81
N GLN A 404 30.30 -38.33 -15.55
CA GLN A 404 31.70 -38.57 -15.16
C GLN A 404 31.82 -39.40 -13.87
N ARG A 405 30.99 -39.11 -12.86
CA ARG A 405 30.95 -39.87 -11.61
C ARG A 405 30.56 -41.33 -11.87
N ASP A 406 29.53 -41.56 -12.67
CA ASP A 406 28.98 -42.87 -12.95
C ASP A 406 29.95 -43.72 -13.78
N GLU A 407 30.64 -43.11 -14.74
CA GLU A 407 31.73 -43.72 -15.51
C GLU A 407 32.88 -44.18 -14.60
N MET A 408 33.41 -43.29 -13.76
CA MET A 408 34.49 -43.63 -12.80
C MET A 408 34.05 -44.72 -11.80
N ASN A 409 32.78 -44.69 -11.37
CA ASN A 409 32.21 -45.73 -10.53
C ASN A 409 32.12 -47.08 -11.23
N ALA A 410 31.68 -47.10 -12.48
CA ALA A 410 31.59 -48.31 -13.29
C ALA A 410 32.99 -48.92 -13.51
N GLU A 411 33.98 -48.10 -13.87
CA GLU A 411 35.37 -48.55 -14.02
C GLU A 411 35.94 -49.12 -12.72
N LEU A 412 35.69 -48.46 -11.59
CA LEU A 412 36.12 -48.96 -10.27
C LEU A 412 35.46 -50.30 -9.91
N LEU A 413 34.16 -50.43 -10.19
CA LEU A 413 33.43 -51.66 -9.90
C LEU A 413 33.96 -52.81 -10.77
N GLU A 414 34.13 -52.58 -12.06
CA GLU A 414 34.65 -53.57 -13.01
C GLU A 414 36.09 -54.00 -12.67
N ARG A 415 36.94 -53.07 -12.21
CA ARG A 415 38.30 -53.43 -11.74
C ARG A 415 38.27 -54.19 -10.42
N ARG A 416 37.41 -53.81 -9.48
CA ARG A 416 37.26 -54.55 -8.21
C ARG A 416 36.76 -55.98 -8.43
N THR A 417 35.80 -56.18 -9.33
CA THR A 417 35.32 -57.53 -9.65
C THR A 417 36.44 -58.36 -10.29
N ARG A 418 37.14 -57.82 -11.30
CA ARG A 418 38.31 -58.50 -11.91
C ARG A 418 39.39 -58.86 -10.88
N GLU A 419 39.70 -57.96 -9.95
CA GLU A 419 40.72 -58.22 -8.92
C GLU A 419 40.24 -59.28 -7.92
N SER A 420 38.94 -59.29 -7.57
CA SER A 420 38.35 -60.33 -6.71
C SER A 420 38.36 -61.71 -7.36
N GLU A 421 38.14 -61.80 -8.68
CA GLU A 421 38.26 -63.05 -9.44
C GLU A 421 39.70 -63.54 -9.47
N LYS A 422 40.68 -62.66 -9.73
CA LYS A 422 42.10 -63.01 -9.65
C LYS A 422 42.51 -63.51 -8.27
N SER A 423 42.02 -62.88 -7.19
CA SER A 423 42.28 -63.33 -5.82
C SER A 423 41.76 -64.75 -5.61
N ARG A 424 40.54 -65.06 -6.07
CA ARG A 424 40.00 -66.42 -6.01
C ARG A 424 40.84 -67.43 -6.77
N PHE A 425 41.26 -67.11 -8.00
CA PHE A 425 42.16 -67.98 -8.76
C PHE A 425 43.51 -68.16 -8.06
N ALA A 426 44.05 -67.10 -7.43
CA ALA A 426 45.29 -67.19 -6.66
C ALA A 426 45.14 -68.10 -5.44
N GLU A 427 44.03 -67.99 -4.70
CA GLU A 427 43.70 -68.87 -3.57
C GLU A 427 43.58 -70.34 -4.01
N GLU A 428 42.94 -70.61 -5.16
CA GLU A 428 42.85 -71.97 -5.73
C GLU A 428 44.22 -72.53 -6.12
N VAL A 429 45.09 -71.70 -6.73
CA VAL A 429 46.46 -72.10 -7.09
C VAL A 429 47.30 -72.33 -5.84
N GLU A 430 47.17 -71.49 -4.80
CA GLU A 430 47.85 -71.68 -3.52
C GLU A 430 47.44 -72.99 -2.85
N ALA A 431 46.15 -73.32 -2.86
CA ALA A 431 45.64 -74.62 -2.40
C ALA A 431 46.23 -75.79 -3.19
N LEU A 432 46.38 -75.67 -4.51
CA LEU A 432 47.02 -76.70 -5.34
C LEU A 432 48.53 -76.82 -5.06
N CYS A 433 49.23 -75.70 -4.87
CA CYS A 433 50.65 -75.67 -4.52
C CYS A 433 50.91 -76.30 -3.15
N THR A 434 50.09 -75.99 -2.15
CA THR A 434 50.16 -76.61 -0.81
C THR A 434 49.90 -78.11 -0.88
N ALA A 435 48.87 -78.57 -1.61
CA ALA A 435 48.63 -80.00 -1.84
C ALA A 435 49.79 -80.70 -2.56
N ARG A 436 50.42 -80.05 -3.54
CA ARG A 436 51.64 -80.57 -4.19
C ARG A 436 52.81 -80.62 -3.23
N GLN A 437 52.99 -79.60 -2.39
CA GLN A 437 54.04 -79.57 -1.37
C GLN A 437 53.87 -80.69 -0.36
N GLU A 438 52.63 -80.99 0.06
CA GLU A 438 52.29 -82.15 0.88
C GLU A 438 52.61 -83.46 0.16
N ARG A 439 52.29 -83.58 -1.13
CA ARG A 439 52.66 -84.78 -1.91
C ARG A 439 54.18 -84.96 -1.98
N ILE A 440 54.94 -83.88 -2.18
CA ILE A 440 56.40 -83.90 -2.15
C ILE A 440 56.87 -84.34 -0.77
N SER A 441 56.32 -83.80 0.33
CA SER A 441 56.72 -84.20 1.69
C SER A 441 56.46 -85.68 1.97
N PHE A 442 55.35 -86.25 1.46
CA PHE A 442 55.09 -87.69 1.51
C PHE A 442 56.10 -88.50 0.69
N LEU A 443 56.40 -88.09 -0.54
CA LEU A 443 57.40 -88.77 -1.39
C LEU A 443 58.80 -88.71 -0.78
N THR A 444 59.18 -87.56 -0.23
CA THR A 444 60.39 -87.38 0.58
C THR A 444 60.35 -88.39 1.73
N SER A 445 59.29 -88.46 2.54
CA SER A 445 59.20 -89.47 3.62
C SER A 445 59.37 -90.93 3.14
N GLU A 446 58.86 -91.25 1.94
CA GLU A 446 59.02 -92.57 1.33
C GLU A 446 60.46 -92.83 0.91
N VAL A 447 61.12 -91.87 0.27
CA VAL A 447 62.55 -91.94 -0.06
C VAL A 447 63.38 -92.10 1.22
N ARG A 448 63.01 -91.43 2.32
CA ARG A 448 63.71 -91.55 3.61
C ARG A 448 63.64 -92.97 4.12
N ARG A 449 62.44 -93.56 4.05
CA ARG A 449 62.19 -94.94 4.45
C ARG A 449 62.97 -95.93 3.58
N LEU A 450 63.02 -95.73 2.26
CA LEU A 450 63.76 -96.58 1.33
C LEU A 450 65.27 -96.49 1.54
N LYS A 451 65.83 -95.27 1.64
CA LYS A 451 67.24 -95.04 1.99
C LYS A 451 67.58 -95.66 3.35
N GLY A 452 66.66 -95.57 4.33
CA GLY A 452 66.83 -96.23 5.63
C GLY A 452 66.85 -97.76 5.56
N LYS A 453 66.03 -98.37 4.69
CA LYS A 453 66.09 -99.83 4.45
C LYS A 453 67.41 -100.25 3.81
N LEU A 454 67.89 -99.51 2.82
CA LEU A 454 69.19 -99.75 2.19
C LEU A 454 70.32 -99.61 3.22
N ALA A 455 70.32 -98.54 4.01
CA ALA A 455 71.29 -98.34 5.10
C ALA A 455 71.29 -99.50 6.11
N SER A 456 70.12 -100.08 6.41
CA SER A 456 70.02 -101.23 7.32
C SER A 456 70.56 -102.52 6.71
N HIS A 457 70.38 -102.70 5.41
CA HIS A 457 70.90 -103.86 4.67
C HIS A 457 72.42 -103.79 4.55
N ASP A 458 72.97 -102.59 4.33
CA ASP A 458 74.40 -102.36 4.14
C ASP A 458 75.18 -102.18 5.46
N GLY A 459 74.51 -102.26 6.62
CA GLY A 459 75.13 -102.16 7.94
C GLY A 459 75.59 -100.75 8.35
N ALA A 460 75.09 -99.70 7.69
CA ALA A 460 75.50 -98.31 7.91
C ALA A 460 74.70 -97.65 9.07
N GLU A 461 74.98 -98.06 10.31
CA GLU A 461 74.26 -97.60 11.52
C GLU A 461 74.26 -96.06 11.70
N GLY A 462 75.40 -95.40 11.43
CA GLY A 462 75.52 -93.94 11.55
C GLY A 462 74.65 -93.17 10.55
N PHE A 463 74.55 -93.67 9.31
CA PHE A 463 73.73 -93.03 8.28
C PHE A 463 72.24 -93.22 8.57
N LEU A 464 71.88 -94.38 9.15
CA LEU A 464 70.52 -94.67 9.58
C LEU A 464 70.09 -93.78 10.77
N ALA A 465 71.01 -93.50 11.71
CA ALA A 465 70.77 -92.54 12.79
C ALA A 465 70.59 -91.11 12.27
N PHE A 466 71.39 -90.70 11.29
CA PHE A 466 71.27 -89.39 10.64
C PHE A 466 69.94 -89.20 9.91
N LEU A 467 69.50 -90.20 9.13
CA LEU A 467 68.20 -90.19 8.44
C LEU A 467 67.00 -90.15 9.40
N LYS A 468 67.16 -90.65 10.63
CA LYS A 468 66.13 -90.61 11.70
C LYS A 468 66.16 -89.32 12.51
N GLY A 469 67.30 -88.62 12.56
CA GLY A 469 67.48 -87.35 13.25
C GLY A 469 67.21 -86.12 12.38
N ASP A 470 67.77 -84.98 12.77
CA ASP A 470 67.53 -83.67 12.14
C ASP A 470 68.10 -83.52 10.71
N GLY A 471 68.89 -84.48 10.25
CA GLY A 471 69.52 -84.46 8.93
C GLY A 471 68.55 -84.58 7.76
N GLY A 472 67.36 -85.16 7.97
CA GLY A 472 66.39 -85.34 6.89
C GLY A 472 66.99 -86.10 5.68
N ILE A 473 66.40 -85.92 4.48
CA ILE A 473 66.95 -86.50 3.23
C ILE A 473 67.83 -85.50 2.48
N ASP A 474 67.55 -84.22 2.68
CA ASP A 474 68.20 -83.10 2.00
C ASP A 474 69.45 -82.62 2.76
N GLY A 475 69.69 -83.12 3.98
CA GLY A 475 70.89 -82.82 4.74
C GLY A 475 72.08 -83.64 4.26
N ASP A 476 73.24 -83.01 4.30
CA ASP A 476 74.49 -83.55 3.80
C ASP A 476 75.16 -84.39 4.89
N TYR A 477 74.99 -85.72 4.84
CA TYR A 477 75.51 -86.62 5.86
C TYR A 477 77.03 -86.48 6.06
N VAL A 478 77.76 -86.22 4.98
CA VAL A 478 79.22 -86.02 4.99
C VAL A 478 79.59 -84.81 5.84
N LYS A 479 78.90 -83.67 5.69
CA LYS A 479 79.15 -82.48 6.51
C LYS A 479 78.83 -82.71 7.97
N SER A 480 77.76 -83.43 8.28
CA SER A 480 77.42 -83.77 9.67
C SER A 480 78.48 -84.66 10.33
N LEU A 481 79.10 -85.57 9.56
CA LEU A 481 80.21 -86.40 10.03
C LEU A 481 81.49 -85.57 10.19
N GLU A 482 81.77 -84.63 9.28
CA GLU A 482 82.89 -83.70 9.38
C GLU A 482 82.79 -82.85 10.65
N GLU A 483 81.60 -82.31 10.96
CA GLU A 483 81.34 -81.55 12.18
C GLU A 483 81.51 -82.41 13.45
N GLN A 484 80.97 -83.64 13.44
CA GLN A 484 81.15 -84.57 14.56
C GLN A 484 82.62 -84.97 14.76
N LEU A 485 83.38 -85.09 13.67
CA LEU A 485 84.80 -85.43 13.69
C LEU A 485 85.65 -84.26 14.19
N VAL A 486 85.30 -83.01 13.85
CA VAL A 486 85.92 -81.81 14.43
C VAL A 486 85.62 -81.75 15.93
N ALA A 487 84.36 -81.90 16.34
CA ALA A 487 83.98 -81.90 17.75
C ALA A 487 84.64 -83.03 18.56
N ALA A 488 84.81 -84.21 17.97
CA ALA A 488 85.54 -85.32 18.59
C ALA A 488 87.04 -85.02 18.66
N LYS A 489 87.64 -84.44 17.62
CA LYS A 489 89.04 -83.98 17.61
C LYS A 489 89.27 -82.94 18.71
N ASP A 490 88.39 -81.96 18.87
CA ASP A 490 88.48 -80.94 19.92
C ASP A 490 88.37 -81.55 21.32
N LYS A 491 87.48 -82.53 21.51
CA LYS A 491 87.37 -83.30 22.78
C LYS A 491 88.61 -84.13 23.06
N THR A 492 89.16 -84.81 22.05
CA THR A 492 90.41 -85.55 22.21
C THR A 492 91.56 -84.59 22.49
N GLY A 493 91.65 -83.44 21.82
CA GLY A 493 92.65 -82.41 22.11
C GLY A 493 92.55 -81.89 23.56
N ALA A 494 91.33 -81.69 24.06
CA ALA A 494 91.10 -81.31 25.45
C ALA A 494 91.49 -82.41 26.46
N LEU A 495 91.23 -83.69 26.14
CA LEU A 495 91.64 -84.82 26.97
C LEU A 495 93.15 -85.08 26.91
N THR A 496 93.78 -84.91 25.75
CA THR A 496 95.24 -85.00 25.59
C THR A 496 95.93 -83.87 26.36
N ALA A 497 95.38 -82.65 26.34
CA ALA A 497 95.84 -81.56 27.19
C ALA A 497 95.67 -81.86 28.70
N GLN A 498 94.62 -82.60 29.10
CA GLN A 498 94.46 -83.08 30.48
C GLN A 498 95.49 -84.17 30.84
N ILE A 499 95.83 -85.08 29.92
CA ILE A 499 96.84 -86.13 30.14
C ILE A 499 98.26 -85.52 30.16
N GLU A 500 98.55 -84.55 29.30
CA GLU A 500 99.82 -83.79 29.31
C GLU A 500 99.97 -82.95 30.60
N SER A 501 98.87 -82.50 31.20
CA SER A 501 98.91 -81.81 32.50
C SER A 501 99.14 -82.74 33.71
N LEU A 502 98.90 -84.05 33.57
CA LEU A 502 99.04 -85.06 34.63
C LEU A 502 100.32 -85.90 34.52
N ALA A 503 101.13 -85.70 33.48
CA ALA A 503 102.43 -86.35 33.30
C ALA A 503 103.56 -85.31 33.31
N SER A 504 103.97 -84.90 34.52
CA SER A 504 105.30 -84.30 34.73
C SER A 504 105.91 -84.81 36.04
N GLY A 505 106.98 -85.61 35.92
CA GLY A 505 107.77 -86.12 37.04
C GLY A 505 108.39 -87.50 36.81
N ASP A 506 109.47 -87.53 36.01
CA ASP A 506 110.57 -88.52 35.94
C ASP A 506 110.31 -90.02 35.70
N ALA A 507 110.74 -90.50 34.53
CA ALA A 507 111.86 -91.46 34.44
C ALA A 507 112.24 -91.71 32.97
N ALA A 508 113.42 -91.26 32.59
CA ALA A 508 114.13 -91.74 31.42
C ALA A 508 114.65 -93.17 31.68
N ALA A 509 114.17 -94.15 30.92
CA ALA A 509 114.87 -95.40 30.60
C ALA A 509 114.06 -96.20 29.57
N ALA A 510 114.76 -96.82 28.60
CA ALA A 510 114.27 -97.79 27.60
C ALA A 510 113.74 -97.27 26.25
N GLU A 511 114.53 -96.40 25.62
CA GLU A 511 114.87 -96.61 24.20
C GLU A 511 115.78 -97.86 24.10
N MET A 512 115.72 -98.65 23.01
CA MET A 512 116.61 -99.81 22.72
C MET A 512 116.22 -101.22 23.24
N ALA A 513 114.97 -101.66 23.06
CA ALA A 513 114.62 -103.09 23.14
C ALA A 513 113.63 -103.59 22.05
N VAL A 514 112.83 -102.70 21.45
CA VAL A 514 111.78 -103.10 20.47
C VAL A 514 112.25 -103.06 19.01
N ARG A 515 113.44 -102.50 18.72
CA ARG A 515 114.04 -102.52 17.37
C ARG A 515 114.90 -103.76 17.08
N THR A 516 115.23 -104.54 18.10
CA THR A 516 116.04 -105.77 17.99
C THR A 516 115.21 -107.02 17.71
N GLU A 517 113.92 -107.04 18.08
CA GLU A 517 112.99 -108.15 17.80
C GLU A 517 112.49 -108.17 16.34
N LEU A 518 112.52 -107.02 15.64
CA LEU A 518 112.18 -106.91 14.22
C LEU A 518 113.27 -107.47 13.28
N ALA A 519 114.53 -107.55 13.75
CA ALA A 519 115.65 -108.12 13.00
C ALA A 519 115.75 -109.66 13.17
N GLU A 520 115.27 -110.17 14.30
CA GLU A 520 115.18 -111.60 14.59
C GLU A 520 113.97 -112.25 13.91
N ALA A 521 112.86 -111.52 13.76
CA ALA A 521 111.70 -111.91 12.95
C ALA A 521 112.01 -111.97 11.42
N LYS A 522 112.99 -111.20 10.93
CA LYS A 522 113.43 -111.25 9.52
C LYS A 522 114.39 -112.42 9.24
N ARG A 523 115.12 -112.92 10.25
CA ARG A 523 116.01 -114.09 10.14
C ARG A 523 115.27 -115.42 10.28
N SER A 524 114.17 -115.45 11.02
CA SER A 524 113.26 -116.61 11.06
C SER A 524 112.46 -116.75 9.76
N LEU A 525 112.15 -115.65 9.05
CA LEU A 525 111.51 -115.66 7.73
C LEU A 525 112.40 -116.22 6.60
N SER A 526 113.73 -116.00 6.67
CA SER A 526 114.70 -116.58 5.72
C SER A 526 114.97 -118.08 5.95
N LYS A 527 114.60 -118.61 7.13
CA LYS A 527 114.77 -120.02 7.50
C LYS A 527 113.59 -120.89 7.03
N TYR A 528 112.39 -120.32 6.95
CA TYR A 528 111.20 -121.00 6.40
C TYR A 528 111.11 -120.92 4.86
N GLN A 529 111.79 -119.99 4.19
CA GLN A 529 111.90 -119.93 2.73
C GLN A 529 112.87 -120.95 2.10
N ARG A 530 113.61 -121.73 2.91
CA ARG A 530 114.61 -122.71 2.42
C ARG A 530 114.23 -124.18 2.65
N VAL A 531 113.11 -124.45 3.31
CA VAL A 531 112.72 -125.81 3.74
C VAL A 531 111.47 -126.35 3.01
N LEU A 532 110.75 -125.53 2.23
CA LEU A 532 109.66 -126.04 1.39
C LEU A 532 109.74 -125.42 -0.01
N GLY A 533 110.58 -126.03 -0.85
CA GLY A 533 110.44 -125.99 -2.29
C GLY A 533 110.10 -127.40 -2.78
N SER A 534 108.89 -127.58 -3.31
CA SER A 534 108.58 -128.19 -4.62
C SER A 534 107.23 -128.90 -4.64
N ALA A 535 106.49 -128.58 -5.71
CA ALA A 535 105.45 -129.36 -6.39
C ALA A 535 104.09 -129.61 -5.69
N ASP A 536 103.13 -128.72 -5.99
CA ASP A 536 101.88 -129.11 -6.66
C ASP A 536 101.31 -127.93 -7.48
N VAL A 537 101.68 -127.86 -8.77
CA VAL A 537 101.41 -126.74 -9.70
C VAL A 537 99.94 -126.71 -10.18
N ALA A 538 99.07 -127.57 -9.65
CA ALA A 538 97.67 -127.66 -10.09
C ALA A 538 96.68 -126.82 -9.25
N ASP A 539 96.99 -126.56 -7.98
CA ASP A 539 96.09 -125.78 -7.09
C ASP A 539 96.43 -124.27 -7.09
N ASP A 540 97.70 -123.89 -7.26
CA ASP A 540 98.09 -122.47 -7.33
C ASP A 540 97.63 -121.77 -8.62
N VAL A 541 97.56 -122.49 -9.75
CA VAL A 541 97.02 -121.95 -11.01
C VAL A 541 95.51 -121.78 -10.92
N LYS A 542 94.80 -122.65 -10.19
CA LYS A 542 93.37 -122.48 -9.90
C LYS A 542 93.13 -121.30 -8.96
N GLN A 543 93.90 -121.17 -7.88
CA GLN A 543 93.78 -120.03 -6.96
C GLN A 543 94.18 -118.70 -7.61
N LEU A 544 95.19 -118.68 -8.49
CA LEU A 544 95.54 -117.48 -9.27
C LEU A 544 94.54 -117.18 -10.37
N ALA A 545 93.97 -118.19 -11.04
CA ALA A 545 92.89 -118.02 -12.00
C ALA A 545 91.61 -117.54 -11.30
N GLU A 546 91.26 -118.08 -10.14
CA GLU A 546 90.16 -117.61 -9.27
C GLU A 546 90.40 -116.18 -8.83
N ARG A 547 91.60 -115.82 -8.35
CA ARG A 547 91.95 -114.44 -8.00
C ARG A 547 91.96 -113.48 -9.20
N LEU A 548 92.35 -113.96 -10.39
CA LEU A 548 92.29 -113.18 -11.62
C LEU A 548 90.84 -113.01 -12.07
N GLN A 549 90.00 -114.04 -11.94
CA GLN A 549 88.57 -113.99 -12.21
C GLN A 549 87.86 -113.04 -11.21
N GLU A 550 88.24 -113.07 -9.93
CA GLU A 550 87.81 -112.14 -8.88
C GLU A 550 88.31 -110.70 -9.17
N ALA A 551 89.52 -110.53 -9.68
CA ALA A 551 90.05 -109.23 -10.10
C ALA A 551 89.37 -108.69 -11.36
N ILE A 552 89.05 -109.55 -12.33
CA ILE A 552 88.32 -109.18 -13.55
C ILE A 552 86.87 -108.85 -13.23
N THR A 553 86.21 -109.64 -12.37
CA THR A 553 84.85 -109.37 -11.90
C THR A 553 84.78 -108.14 -11.00
N SER A 554 85.78 -107.88 -10.15
CA SER A 554 85.84 -106.63 -9.38
C SER A 554 86.17 -105.43 -10.25
N LYS A 555 87.05 -105.55 -11.26
CA LYS A 555 87.31 -104.50 -12.24
C LYS A 555 86.06 -104.16 -13.05
N SER A 556 85.33 -105.16 -13.56
CA SER A 556 84.09 -104.90 -14.31
C SER A 556 83.00 -104.30 -13.41
N GLN A 557 82.93 -104.70 -12.14
CA GLN A 557 82.06 -104.06 -11.15
C GLN A 557 82.47 -102.60 -10.87
N LEU A 558 83.77 -102.30 -10.82
CA LEU A 558 84.28 -100.95 -10.62
C LEU A 558 84.06 -100.05 -11.86
N GLU A 559 84.27 -100.58 -13.07
CA GLU A 559 83.97 -99.88 -14.32
C GLU A 559 82.47 -99.59 -14.45
N LEU A 560 81.61 -100.54 -14.06
CA LEU A 560 80.16 -100.33 -14.01
C LEU A 560 79.80 -99.20 -13.01
N LYS A 561 80.35 -99.25 -11.80
CA LYS A 561 80.15 -98.22 -10.76
C LYS A 561 80.69 -96.85 -11.19
N LEU A 562 81.82 -96.80 -11.89
CA LEU A 562 82.38 -95.57 -12.42
C LEU A 562 81.45 -94.99 -13.48
N SER A 563 80.97 -95.80 -14.43
CA SER A 563 80.02 -95.35 -15.45
C SER A 563 78.70 -94.87 -14.86
N GLU A 564 78.21 -95.54 -13.80
CA GLU A 564 77.01 -95.13 -13.07
C GLU A 564 77.24 -93.81 -12.33
N SER A 565 78.43 -93.63 -11.74
CA SER A 565 78.81 -92.37 -11.09
C SER A 565 78.96 -91.21 -12.07
N GLU A 566 79.58 -91.42 -13.23
CA GLU A 566 79.71 -90.43 -14.30
C GLU A 566 78.34 -90.03 -14.85
N ALA A 567 77.47 -91.01 -15.14
CA ALA A 567 76.09 -90.77 -15.55
C ALA A 567 75.30 -90.01 -14.48
N SER A 568 75.53 -90.29 -13.18
CA SER A 568 74.88 -89.57 -12.09
C SER A 568 75.38 -88.12 -11.97
N THR A 569 76.67 -87.85 -12.19
CA THR A 569 77.22 -86.49 -12.15
C THR A 569 76.73 -85.65 -13.33
N ASP A 570 76.65 -86.24 -14.52
CA ASP A 570 76.13 -85.57 -15.71
C ASP A 570 74.64 -85.25 -15.56
N ALA A 571 73.86 -86.17 -14.97
CA ALA A 571 72.47 -85.92 -14.62
C ALA A 571 72.32 -84.75 -13.63
N LEU A 572 73.17 -84.69 -12.59
CA LEU A 572 73.18 -83.57 -11.63
C LEU A 572 73.53 -82.24 -12.29
N TYR A 573 74.50 -82.18 -13.20
CA TYR A 573 74.81 -80.95 -13.93
C TYR A 573 73.63 -80.48 -14.79
N ALA A 574 72.97 -81.40 -15.49
CA ALA A 574 71.76 -81.09 -16.26
C ALA A 574 70.60 -80.60 -15.37
N GLU A 575 70.42 -81.20 -14.19
CA GLU A 575 69.45 -80.76 -13.19
C GLU A 575 69.76 -79.35 -12.66
N VAL A 576 71.03 -79.06 -12.34
CA VAL A 576 71.45 -77.73 -11.87
C VAL A 576 71.25 -76.66 -12.93
N GLU A 577 71.61 -76.93 -14.19
CA GLU A 577 71.35 -76.00 -15.29
C GLU A 577 69.84 -75.80 -15.55
N GLY A 578 69.07 -76.88 -15.50
CA GLY A 578 67.61 -76.86 -15.65
C GLY A 578 66.94 -76.04 -14.54
N LEU A 579 67.33 -76.27 -13.29
CA LEU A 579 66.86 -75.51 -12.13
C LEU A 579 67.26 -74.05 -12.24
N SER A 580 68.50 -73.73 -12.63
CA SER A 580 68.95 -72.34 -12.77
C SER A 580 68.11 -71.58 -13.81
N LYS A 581 67.82 -72.19 -14.96
CA LYS A 581 66.92 -71.61 -15.97
C LYS A 581 65.50 -71.44 -15.45
N GLN A 582 64.98 -72.42 -14.71
CA GLN A 582 63.65 -72.32 -14.08
C GLN A 582 63.60 -71.23 -13.01
N TRP A 583 64.67 -71.04 -12.23
CA TRP A 583 64.79 -69.99 -11.22
C TRP A 583 64.85 -68.60 -11.85
N GLU A 584 65.65 -68.41 -12.90
CA GLU A 584 65.71 -67.12 -13.61
C GLU A 584 64.37 -66.74 -14.24
N THR A 585 63.69 -67.70 -14.87
CA THR A 585 62.35 -67.48 -15.46
C THR A 585 61.29 -67.23 -14.38
N LEU A 586 61.33 -67.94 -13.26
CA LEU A 586 60.49 -67.67 -12.09
C LEU A 586 60.75 -66.26 -11.56
N GLU A 587 62.00 -65.84 -11.41
CA GLU A 587 62.33 -64.52 -10.88
C GLU A 587 61.87 -63.40 -11.82
N GLN A 588 62.04 -63.56 -13.13
CA GLN A 588 61.53 -62.61 -14.13
C GLN A 588 60.00 -62.53 -14.11
N THR A 589 59.31 -63.66 -14.02
CA THR A 589 57.84 -63.70 -13.95
C THR A 589 57.33 -63.12 -12.62
N LEU A 590 57.98 -63.40 -11.50
CA LEU A 590 57.66 -62.79 -10.20
C LEU A 590 57.84 -61.28 -10.25
N ARG A 591 58.98 -60.79 -10.75
CA ARG A 591 59.23 -59.35 -10.87
C ARG A 591 58.15 -58.66 -11.71
N THR A 592 57.85 -59.19 -12.89
CA THR A 592 56.80 -58.62 -13.77
C THR A 592 55.42 -58.62 -13.10
N LYS A 593 55.02 -59.70 -12.43
CA LYS A 593 53.73 -59.78 -11.71
C LYS A 593 53.66 -58.81 -10.53
N VAL A 594 54.75 -58.63 -9.78
CA VAL A 594 54.82 -57.64 -8.70
C VAL A 594 54.63 -56.22 -9.24
N PHE A 595 55.25 -55.89 -10.38
CA PHE A 595 55.02 -54.59 -11.04
C PHE A 595 53.58 -54.43 -11.54
N GLU A 596 52.99 -55.45 -12.16
CA GLU A 596 51.59 -55.42 -12.61
C GLU A 596 50.59 -55.20 -11.45
N LEU A 597 50.79 -55.89 -10.32
CA LEU A 597 49.98 -55.73 -9.11
C LEU A 597 50.10 -54.31 -8.55
N LYS A 598 51.34 -53.81 -8.39
CA LYS A 598 51.59 -52.45 -7.94
C LYS A 598 50.93 -51.41 -8.84
N ASP A 599 51.05 -51.57 -10.15
CA ASP A 599 50.43 -50.65 -11.12
C ASP A 599 48.90 -50.75 -11.12
N GLY A 600 48.34 -51.93 -10.85
CA GLY A 600 46.91 -52.15 -10.68
C GLY A 600 46.36 -51.46 -9.43
N GLU A 601 47.03 -51.63 -8.29
CA GLU A 601 46.70 -50.99 -7.01
C GLU A 601 46.78 -49.45 -7.11
N LEU A 602 47.86 -48.93 -7.71
CA LEU A 602 48.01 -47.49 -7.92
C LEU A 602 46.90 -46.93 -8.82
N ARG A 603 46.50 -47.67 -9.86
CA ARG A 603 45.39 -47.28 -10.74
C ARG A 603 44.05 -47.30 -10.01
N MET A 604 43.78 -48.32 -9.20
CA MET A 604 42.58 -48.39 -8.36
C MET A 604 42.53 -47.24 -7.34
N ALA A 605 43.65 -46.93 -6.69
CA ALA A 605 43.76 -45.82 -5.76
C ALA A 605 43.50 -44.48 -6.46
N ARG A 606 44.11 -44.26 -7.64
CA ARG A 606 43.87 -43.04 -8.46
C ARG A 606 42.40 -42.88 -8.81
N LEU A 607 41.77 -43.90 -9.41
CA LEU A 607 40.34 -43.86 -9.74
C LEU A 607 39.47 -43.62 -8.50
N SER A 608 39.80 -44.22 -7.35
CA SER A 608 39.09 -43.98 -6.09
C SER A 608 39.17 -42.51 -5.66
N THR A 609 40.33 -41.87 -5.80
CA THR A 609 40.49 -40.44 -5.48
C THR A 609 39.79 -39.54 -6.51
N GLU A 610 39.80 -39.90 -7.78
CA GLU A 610 39.13 -39.14 -8.85
C GLU A 610 37.62 -39.21 -8.72
N LYS A 611 37.08 -40.40 -8.41
CA LYS A 611 35.68 -40.58 -8.03
C LYS A 611 35.31 -39.69 -6.84
N ALA A 612 36.09 -39.72 -5.75
CA ALA A 612 35.81 -38.89 -4.58
C ALA A 612 35.81 -37.39 -4.91
N LYS A 613 36.71 -36.94 -5.79
CA LYS A 613 36.74 -35.56 -6.31
C LYS A 613 35.49 -35.25 -7.16
N ALA A 614 35.08 -36.17 -8.04
CA ALA A 614 33.87 -36.03 -8.86
C ALA A 614 32.60 -35.98 -8.00
N ASP A 615 32.49 -36.83 -6.99
CA ASP A 615 31.40 -36.84 -6.01
C ASP A 615 31.30 -35.49 -5.30
N ASN A 616 32.42 -34.99 -4.76
CA ASN A 616 32.43 -33.70 -4.06
C ASN A 616 32.00 -32.55 -4.98
N LYS A 617 32.52 -32.50 -6.22
CA LYS A 617 32.10 -31.52 -7.24
C LYS A 617 30.62 -31.64 -7.57
N PHE A 618 30.11 -32.86 -7.72
CA PHE A 618 28.71 -33.12 -8.00
C PHE A 618 27.81 -32.60 -6.88
N PHE A 619 28.08 -32.94 -5.62
CA PHE A 619 27.28 -32.49 -4.49
C PHE A 619 27.39 -30.98 -4.23
N GLN A 620 28.54 -30.37 -4.52
CA GLN A 620 28.70 -28.92 -4.46
C GLN A 620 27.86 -28.22 -5.55
N ALA A 621 27.93 -28.71 -6.79
CA ALA A 621 27.11 -28.20 -7.89
C ALA A 621 25.61 -28.41 -7.62
N MET A 622 25.23 -29.50 -6.96
CA MET A 622 23.84 -29.83 -6.64
C MET A 622 23.26 -28.82 -5.65
N ARG A 623 24.00 -28.53 -4.56
CA ARG A 623 23.65 -27.47 -3.61
C ARG A 623 23.57 -26.09 -4.24
N ALA A 624 24.51 -25.76 -5.15
CA ALA A 624 24.48 -24.48 -5.87
C ALA A 624 23.25 -24.38 -6.80
N LYS A 625 22.84 -25.47 -7.46
CA LYS A 625 21.60 -25.52 -8.23
C LYS A 625 20.38 -25.32 -7.33
N GLU A 626 20.30 -26.03 -6.21
CA GLU A 626 19.18 -25.90 -5.26
C GLU A 626 19.04 -24.46 -4.73
N ALA A 627 20.16 -23.78 -4.46
CA ALA A 627 20.16 -22.36 -4.07
C ALA A 627 19.57 -21.45 -5.17
N ILE A 628 20.05 -21.59 -6.41
CA ILE A 628 19.53 -20.81 -7.56
C ILE A 628 18.06 -21.16 -7.85
N GLU A 629 17.66 -22.42 -7.67
CA GLU A 629 16.26 -22.83 -7.85
C GLU A 629 15.35 -22.20 -6.78
N ALA A 630 15.82 -22.11 -5.53
CA ALA A 630 15.12 -21.42 -4.46
C ALA A 630 14.99 -19.92 -4.77
N GLU A 631 16.08 -19.26 -5.20
CA GLU A 631 16.08 -17.87 -5.63
C GLU A 631 15.10 -17.63 -6.78
N CYS A 632 15.13 -18.48 -7.82
CA CYS A 632 14.21 -18.43 -8.95
C CYS A 632 12.73 -18.56 -8.51
N LYS A 633 12.43 -19.48 -7.58
CA LYS A 633 11.07 -19.61 -7.01
C LYS A 633 10.67 -18.37 -6.22
N THR A 634 11.59 -17.75 -5.47
CA THR A 634 11.29 -16.51 -4.74
C THR A 634 11.07 -15.32 -5.66
N ALA A 635 11.90 -15.16 -6.69
CA ALA A 635 11.77 -14.14 -7.72
C ALA A 635 10.45 -14.30 -8.49
N GLN A 636 10.11 -15.53 -8.91
CA GLN A 636 8.84 -15.83 -9.57
C GLN A 636 7.64 -15.45 -8.70
N ARG A 637 7.66 -15.80 -7.40
CA ARG A 637 6.58 -15.41 -6.47
C ARG A 637 6.51 -13.89 -6.28
N SER A 638 7.64 -13.18 -6.34
CA SER A 638 7.68 -11.72 -6.29
C SER A 638 7.00 -11.12 -7.53
N VAL A 639 7.34 -11.61 -8.73
CA VAL A 639 6.71 -11.21 -10.00
C VAL A 639 5.20 -11.47 -9.96
N ASP A 640 4.76 -12.66 -9.55
CA ASP A 640 3.33 -12.98 -9.49
C ASP A 640 2.57 -12.09 -8.50
N LYS A 641 3.22 -11.68 -7.39
CA LYS A 641 2.66 -10.70 -6.44
C LYS A 641 2.58 -9.31 -7.08
N GLN A 642 3.64 -8.86 -7.74
CA GLN A 642 3.65 -7.57 -8.43
C GLN A 642 2.59 -7.51 -9.53
N LEU A 643 2.42 -8.57 -10.32
CA LEU A 643 1.37 -8.67 -11.33
C LEU A 643 -0.03 -8.56 -10.72
N LYS A 644 -0.30 -9.27 -9.61
CA LYS A 644 -1.58 -9.16 -8.88
C LYS A 644 -1.82 -7.76 -8.31
N LEU A 645 -0.77 -7.11 -7.80
CA LEU A 645 -0.87 -5.72 -7.33
C LEU A 645 -1.16 -4.76 -8.49
N LEU A 646 -0.52 -4.96 -9.64
CA LEU A 646 -0.78 -4.18 -10.85
C LEU A 646 -2.19 -4.39 -11.37
N GLU A 647 -2.71 -5.62 -11.38
CA GLU A 647 -4.11 -5.92 -11.72
C GLU A 647 -5.09 -5.19 -10.80
N ARG A 648 -4.87 -5.25 -9.48
CA ARG A 648 -5.68 -4.50 -8.51
C ARG A 648 -5.59 -2.99 -8.75
N ALA A 649 -4.40 -2.47 -9.04
CA ALA A 649 -4.24 -1.06 -9.39
C ALA A 649 -5.02 -0.71 -10.67
N ARG A 650 -5.03 -1.57 -11.70
CA ARG A 650 -5.86 -1.39 -12.90
C ARG A 650 -7.36 -1.41 -12.57
N ASP A 651 -7.81 -2.29 -11.67
CA ASP A 651 -9.21 -2.34 -11.24
C ASP A 651 -9.61 -1.05 -10.52
N VAL A 652 -8.74 -0.54 -9.63
CA VAL A 652 -8.94 0.73 -8.93
C VAL A 652 -8.95 1.91 -9.90
N GLU A 653 -8.00 1.98 -10.84
CA GLU A 653 -7.97 3.01 -11.89
C GLU A 653 -9.26 2.97 -12.73
N ARG A 654 -9.74 1.79 -13.12
CA ARG A 654 -11.01 1.62 -13.84
C ARG A 654 -12.20 2.11 -13.00
N ALA A 655 -12.24 1.77 -11.71
CA ALA A 655 -13.30 2.21 -10.80
C ALA A 655 -13.30 3.74 -10.62
N LEU A 656 -12.12 4.34 -10.41
CA LEU A 656 -11.97 5.80 -10.31
C LEU A 656 -12.36 6.50 -11.60
N THR A 657 -11.96 5.96 -12.76
CA THR A 657 -12.36 6.51 -14.08
C THR A 657 -13.87 6.44 -14.26
N ALA A 658 -14.51 5.34 -13.86
CA ALA A 658 -15.97 5.23 -13.91
C ALA A 658 -16.65 6.23 -12.95
N GLN A 659 -16.09 6.44 -11.75
CA GLN A 659 -16.59 7.43 -10.80
C GLN A 659 -16.45 8.86 -11.33
N ILE A 660 -15.31 9.20 -11.95
CA ILE A 660 -15.10 10.49 -12.61
C ILE A 660 -16.15 10.69 -13.71
N ALA A 661 -16.35 9.72 -14.60
CA ALA A 661 -17.36 9.80 -15.65
C ALA A 661 -18.79 9.96 -15.08
N GLN A 662 -19.10 9.38 -13.93
CA GLN A 662 -20.36 9.57 -13.24
C GLN A 662 -20.50 11.00 -12.66
N GLN A 663 -19.44 11.53 -12.04
CA GLN A 663 -19.43 12.90 -11.51
C GLN A 663 -19.50 13.95 -12.62
N GLU A 664 -18.86 13.69 -13.76
CA GLU A 664 -18.97 14.53 -14.96
C GLU A 664 -20.41 14.57 -15.47
N LYS A 665 -21.09 13.41 -15.56
CA LYS A 665 -22.53 13.34 -15.89
C LYS A 665 -23.42 14.08 -14.89
N GLY A 666 -23.11 13.98 -13.60
CA GLY A 666 -23.81 14.75 -12.56
C GLY A 666 -23.62 16.26 -12.75
N THR A 667 -22.39 16.68 -13.02
CA THR A 667 -22.04 18.09 -13.26
C THR A 667 -22.72 18.63 -14.52
N THR A 668 -22.78 17.87 -15.60
CA THR A 668 -23.49 18.29 -16.82
C THR A 668 -24.99 18.40 -16.59
N SER A 669 -25.60 17.46 -15.84
CA SER A 669 -27.01 17.56 -15.45
C SER A 669 -27.29 18.80 -14.60
N LEU A 670 -26.43 19.13 -13.64
CA LEU A 670 -26.56 20.34 -12.82
C LEU A 670 -26.38 21.62 -13.65
N LYS A 671 -25.44 21.63 -14.60
CA LYS A 671 -25.28 22.75 -15.54
C LYS A 671 -26.55 22.96 -16.37
N ASN A 672 -27.15 21.89 -16.88
CA ASN A 672 -28.40 21.97 -17.65
C ASN A 672 -29.56 22.49 -16.78
N ALA A 673 -29.73 21.98 -15.56
CA ALA A 673 -30.75 22.48 -14.62
C ALA A 673 -30.52 23.95 -14.24
N GLY A 674 -29.26 24.37 -14.07
CA GLY A 674 -28.90 25.77 -13.85
C GLY A 674 -29.28 26.66 -15.04
N LEU A 675 -29.09 26.19 -16.26
CA LEU A 675 -29.47 26.89 -17.49
C LEU A 675 -31.00 26.98 -17.62
N GLU A 676 -31.73 25.92 -17.29
CA GLU A 676 -33.20 25.92 -17.19
C GLU A 676 -33.69 26.95 -16.16
N LEU A 677 -33.14 26.98 -14.95
CA LEU A 677 -33.48 27.98 -13.95
C LEU A 677 -33.13 29.40 -14.41
N GLN A 678 -32.01 29.59 -15.11
CA GLN A 678 -31.63 30.88 -15.66
C GLN A 678 -32.63 31.36 -16.73
N THR A 679 -33.10 30.48 -17.59
CA THR A 679 -34.15 30.79 -18.58
C THR A 679 -35.50 31.07 -17.92
N GLN A 680 -35.87 30.34 -16.87
CA GLN A 680 -37.05 30.64 -16.05
C GLN A 680 -36.95 32.00 -15.35
N LEU A 681 -35.78 32.34 -14.82
CA LEU A 681 -35.54 33.66 -14.21
C LEU A 681 -35.63 34.77 -15.28
N ALA A 682 -35.07 34.57 -16.46
CA ALA A 682 -35.15 35.52 -17.56
C ALA A 682 -36.60 35.75 -18.04
N THR A 683 -37.39 34.69 -18.14
CA THR A 683 -38.82 34.79 -18.49
C THR A 683 -39.62 35.51 -17.39
N ALA A 684 -39.48 35.09 -16.13
CA ALA A 684 -40.15 35.73 -14.99
C ALA A 684 -39.76 37.21 -14.81
N THR A 685 -38.50 37.57 -15.04
CA THR A 685 -38.06 38.98 -15.02
C THR A 685 -38.66 39.78 -16.19
N SER A 686 -38.79 39.18 -17.38
CA SER A 686 -39.50 39.82 -18.50
C SER A 686 -40.98 40.02 -18.21
N GLU A 687 -41.65 39.04 -17.60
CA GLU A 687 -43.06 39.11 -17.19
C GLU A 687 -43.26 40.18 -16.11
N LYS A 688 -42.39 40.20 -15.09
CA LYS A 688 -42.38 41.26 -14.07
C LYS A 688 -42.28 42.64 -14.72
N ARG A 689 -41.37 42.83 -15.68
CA ARG A 689 -41.22 44.11 -16.39
C ARG A 689 -42.47 44.48 -17.19
N GLN A 690 -43.12 43.51 -17.82
CA GLN A 690 -44.41 43.74 -18.51
C GLN A 690 -45.52 44.12 -17.53
N LEU A 691 -45.59 43.48 -16.36
CA LEU A 691 -46.56 43.82 -15.31
C LEU A 691 -46.30 45.21 -14.72
N GLU A 692 -45.03 45.57 -14.47
CA GLU A 692 -44.65 46.92 -14.03
C GLU A 692 -45.06 47.99 -15.05
N LEU A 693 -44.85 47.73 -16.35
CA LEU A 693 -45.29 48.64 -17.42
C LEU A 693 -46.82 48.78 -17.45
N ARG A 694 -47.57 47.67 -17.35
CA ARG A 694 -49.03 47.71 -17.28
C ARG A 694 -49.52 48.46 -16.04
N LEU A 695 -48.86 48.28 -14.90
CA LEU A 695 -49.16 49.00 -13.67
C LEU A 695 -48.94 50.50 -13.87
N GLN A 696 -47.81 50.92 -14.42
CA GLN A 696 -47.53 52.33 -14.73
C GLN A 696 -48.58 52.92 -15.68
N GLN A 697 -48.96 52.19 -16.73
CA GLN A 697 -50.03 52.61 -17.65
C GLN A 697 -51.37 52.77 -16.93
N SER A 698 -51.74 51.81 -16.06
CA SER A 698 -52.98 51.90 -15.27
C SER A 698 -52.96 53.05 -14.27
N GLN A 699 -51.80 53.33 -13.66
CA GLN A 699 -51.61 54.45 -12.75
C GLN A 699 -51.70 55.80 -13.49
N ALA A 700 -51.11 55.90 -14.68
CA ALA A 700 -51.23 57.08 -15.53
C ALA A 700 -52.69 57.32 -15.94
N ALA A 701 -53.40 56.29 -16.42
CA ALA A 701 -54.82 56.38 -16.76
C ALA A 701 -55.70 56.77 -15.56
N LEU A 702 -55.39 56.24 -14.37
CA LEU A 702 -56.09 56.62 -13.13
C LEU A 702 -55.81 58.07 -12.74
N ALA A 703 -54.56 58.54 -12.88
CA ALA A 703 -54.21 59.93 -12.63
C ALA A 703 -54.94 60.88 -13.60
N GLU A 704 -55.00 60.53 -14.90
CA GLU A 704 -55.77 61.28 -15.90
C GLU A 704 -57.27 61.29 -15.58
N ALA A 705 -57.86 60.15 -15.20
CA ALA A 705 -59.25 60.07 -14.80
C ALA A 705 -59.55 60.88 -13.53
N GLN A 706 -58.64 60.88 -12.55
CA GLN A 706 -58.74 61.70 -11.34
C GLN A 706 -58.65 63.20 -11.67
N GLN A 707 -57.74 63.60 -12.55
CA GLN A 707 -57.66 64.98 -13.03
C GLN A 707 -58.95 65.38 -13.73
N LEU A 708 -59.47 64.56 -14.64
CA LEU A 708 -60.74 64.83 -15.32
C LEU A 708 -61.92 64.89 -14.35
N ALA A 709 -62.00 64.01 -13.36
CA ALA A 709 -63.04 64.07 -12.34
C ALA A 709 -62.93 65.37 -11.52
N SER A 710 -61.72 65.79 -11.17
CA SER A 710 -61.48 67.03 -10.43
C SER A 710 -61.91 68.27 -11.21
N THR A 711 -61.62 68.32 -12.53
CA THR A 711 -62.05 69.43 -13.39
C THR A 711 -63.57 69.44 -13.54
N ARG A 712 -64.22 68.28 -13.72
CA ARG A 712 -65.70 68.17 -13.75
C ARG A 712 -66.36 68.63 -12.46
N VAL A 713 -65.76 68.33 -11.30
CA VAL A 713 -66.25 68.82 -10.00
C VAL A 713 -66.10 70.33 -9.89
N GLN A 714 -64.99 70.90 -10.36
CA GLN A 714 -64.79 72.35 -10.40
C GLN A 714 -65.78 73.04 -11.34
N GLU A 715 -66.00 72.51 -12.54
CA GLU A 715 -67.01 72.98 -13.49
C GLU A 715 -68.41 72.95 -12.85
N ALA A 716 -68.81 71.82 -12.26
CA ALA A 716 -70.11 71.69 -11.62
C ALA A 716 -70.28 72.61 -10.39
N ALA A 717 -69.19 72.91 -9.67
CA ALA A 717 -69.21 73.89 -8.58
C ALA A 717 -69.39 75.32 -9.13
N ALA A 718 -68.67 75.68 -10.18
CA ALA A 718 -68.81 76.97 -10.86
C ALA A 718 -70.23 77.17 -11.43
N ASP A 719 -70.81 76.13 -12.04
CA ASP A 719 -72.18 76.15 -12.55
C ASP A 719 -73.20 76.32 -11.42
N LYS A 720 -73.02 75.64 -10.28
CA LYS A 720 -73.86 75.85 -9.09
C LYS A 720 -73.76 77.28 -8.56
N GLU A 721 -72.55 77.83 -8.47
CA GLU A 721 -72.34 79.22 -8.06
C GLU A 721 -73.03 80.20 -9.03
N ALA A 722 -72.93 79.95 -10.35
CA ALA A 722 -73.63 80.75 -11.36
C ALA A 722 -75.16 80.65 -11.20
N LEU A 723 -75.71 79.46 -10.98
CA LEU A 723 -77.13 79.26 -10.73
C LEU A 723 -77.59 79.97 -9.44
N THR A 724 -76.79 79.95 -8.37
CA THR A 724 -77.14 80.69 -7.13
C THR A 724 -77.16 82.19 -7.36
N LYS A 725 -76.22 82.76 -8.13
CA LYS A 725 -76.22 84.19 -8.49
C LYS A 725 -77.45 84.55 -9.32
N LEU A 726 -77.78 83.74 -10.32
CA LEU A 726 -78.99 83.93 -11.13
C LEU A 726 -80.28 83.80 -10.30
N GLN A 727 -80.32 82.90 -9.32
CA GLN A 727 -81.44 82.79 -8.38
C GLN A 727 -81.56 84.02 -7.48
N GLU A 728 -80.44 84.54 -6.97
CA GLU A 728 -80.40 85.78 -6.18
C GLU A 728 -80.88 86.99 -7.01
N GLU A 729 -80.47 87.09 -8.27
CA GLU A 729 -80.95 88.11 -9.21
C GLU A 729 -82.45 87.96 -9.52
N ALA A 730 -82.92 86.73 -9.72
CA ALA A 730 -84.34 86.43 -9.91
C ALA A 730 -85.18 86.79 -8.67
N ASP A 731 -84.67 86.54 -7.47
CA ASP A 731 -85.36 86.90 -6.23
C ASP A 731 -85.29 88.41 -5.95
N ALA A 732 -84.21 89.09 -6.33
CA ALA A 732 -84.11 90.55 -6.27
C ALA A 732 -85.11 91.25 -7.22
N THR A 733 -85.28 90.71 -8.43
CA THR A 733 -86.28 91.21 -9.39
C THR A 733 -87.71 90.92 -8.92
N LYS A 734 -88.00 89.73 -8.37
CA LYS A 734 -89.29 89.43 -7.71
C LYS A 734 -89.60 90.41 -6.58
N ARG A 735 -88.66 90.66 -5.66
CA ARG A 735 -88.83 91.64 -4.57
C ARG A 735 -89.10 93.05 -5.11
N SER A 736 -88.51 93.41 -6.25
CA SER A 736 -88.76 94.70 -6.89
C SER A 736 -90.15 94.78 -7.53
N LEU A 737 -90.63 93.70 -8.13
CA LEU A 737 -92.01 93.57 -8.63
C LEU A 737 -93.04 93.64 -7.51
N ASP A 738 -92.80 92.97 -6.38
CA ASP A 738 -93.71 93.00 -5.23
C ASP A 738 -93.79 94.40 -4.60
N LYS A 739 -92.68 95.13 -4.55
CA LYS A 739 -92.68 96.55 -4.13
C LYS A 739 -93.49 97.44 -5.09
N LEU A 740 -93.44 97.18 -6.39
CA LEU A 740 -94.25 97.91 -7.38
C LEU A 740 -95.74 97.56 -7.26
N ARG A 741 -96.08 96.29 -7.00
CA ARG A 741 -97.46 95.86 -6.70
C ARG A 741 -97.99 96.52 -5.44
N GLN A 742 -97.23 96.52 -4.35
CA GLN A 742 -97.62 97.20 -3.10
C GLN A 742 -97.81 98.71 -3.29
N LYS A 743 -96.99 99.37 -4.12
CA LYS A 743 -97.21 100.79 -4.46
C LYS A 743 -98.52 101.00 -5.24
N HIS A 744 -98.81 100.14 -6.21
CA HIS A 744 -100.07 100.19 -6.97
C HIS A 744 -101.29 99.93 -6.08
N GLU A 745 -101.19 99.00 -5.13
CA GLU A 745 -102.24 98.66 -4.17
C GLU A 745 -102.45 99.77 -3.11
N SER A 746 -101.36 100.42 -2.68
CA SER A 746 -101.41 101.57 -1.77
C SER A 746 -102.05 102.81 -2.41
N LEU A 747 -101.91 103.02 -3.73
CA LEU A 747 -102.55 104.11 -4.46
C LEU A 747 -104.06 103.88 -4.69
N MET A 748 -104.50 102.62 -4.76
CA MET A 748 -105.91 102.26 -4.89
C MET A 748 -106.68 102.27 -3.55
N SER A 749 -106.00 102.05 -2.42
CA SER A 749 -106.62 101.99 -1.08
C SER A 749 -106.86 103.35 -0.40
N ALA A 750 -106.41 104.47 -1.00
CA ALA A 750 -106.51 105.81 -0.40
C ALA A 750 -107.86 106.53 -0.61
N SER A 751 -108.87 105.90 -1.21
CA SER A 751 -110.18 106.52 -1.50
C SER A 751 -111.37 106.02 -0.68
N ALA A 752 -111.20 105.12 0.30
CA ALA A 752 -112.30 104.63 1.12
C ALA A 752 -111.90 104.45 2.60
N ALA A 753 -112.24 105.47 3.37
CA ALA A 753 -112.42 105.58 4.82
C ALA A 753 -112.04 104.41 5.76
N GLY A 754 -111.38 104.78 6.88
CA GLY A 754 -111.89 104.43 8.20
C GLY A 754 -110.98 103.63 9.15
N ASN A 755 -110.02 104.34 9.78
CA ASN A 755 -109.44 104.15 11.11
C ASN A 755 -109.40 102.73 11.76
N VAL A 756 -108.17 102.23 11.97
CA VAL A 756 -107.78 101.49 13.18
C VAL A 756 -106.54 102.17 13.74
N SER A 757 -106.62 102.67 14.98
CA SER A 757 -105.55 103.49 15.57
C SER A 757 -104.37 102.64 16.07
N ALA A 758 -103.17 103.23 16.06
CA ALA A 758 -101.91 102.65 16.51
C ALA A 758 -101.90 102.16 17.98
N GLN A 759 -102.91 102.53 18.77
CA GLN A 759 -103.01 102.18 20.19
C GLN A 759 -103.37 100.70 20.44
N GLU A 760 -104.09 100.05 19.52
CA GLU A 760 -104.40 98.61 19.65
C GLU A 760 -103.23 97.68 19.31
N LEU A 761 -102.28 98.15 18.47
CA LEU A 761 -101.04 97.43 18.17
C LEU A 761 -100.07 97.45 19.37
N GLN A 762 -99.95 98.60 20.05
CA GLN A 762 -99.15 98.70 21.27
C GLN A 762 -99.67 97.81 22.41
N ILE A 763 -100.99 97.78 22.64
CA ILE A 763 -101.58 96.91 23.69
C ILE A 763 -101.36 95.43 23.38
N ARG A 764 -101.39 95.02 22.11
CA ARG A 764 -101.11 93.62 21.72
C ARG A 764 -99.64 93.24 21.91
N GLU A 765 -98.70 94.12 21.55
CA GLU A 765 -97.28 93.89 21.77
C GLU A 765 -96.93 93.85 23.27
N GLU A 766 -97.53 94.72 24.08
CA GLU A 766 -97.37 94.72 25.53
C GLU A 766 -97.94 93.44 26.15
N ARG A 767 -99.12 92.98 25.70
CA ARG A 767 -99.70 91.70 26.13
C ARG A 767 -98.81 90.51 25.79
N GLU A 768 -98.19 90.48 24.62
CA GLU A 768 -97.31 89.37 24.21
C GLU A 768 -96.00 89.35 25.02
N LYS A 769 -95.43 90.53 25.31
CA LYS A 769 -94.27 90.68 26.20
C LYS A 769 -94.58 90.19 27.63
N LEU A 770 -95.74 90.55 28.19
CA LEU A 770 -96.17 90.09 29.51
C LEU A 770 -96.46 88.58 29.55
N LEU A 771 -97.04 88.01 28.49
CA LEU A 771 -97.26 86.57 28.38
C LEU A 771 -95.94 85.78 28.29
N LYS A 772 -94.91 86.30 27.61
CA LYS A 772 -93.59 85.64 27.52
C LYS A 772 -92.90 85.51 28.88
N LEU A 773 -93.07 86.49 29.78
CA LEU A 773 -92.51 86.43 31.14
C LEU A 773 -93.09 85.29 32.00
N LEU A 774 -94.37 84.97 31.80
CA LEU A 774 -95.08 83.94 32.55
C LEU A 774 -94.84 82.52 31.99
N ARG A 775 -94.37 82.40 30.74
CA ARG A 775 -94.09 81.11 30.09
C ARG A 775 -92.74 80.53 30.51
N CYS A 776 -92.65 79.21 30.50
CA CYS A 776 -91.45 78.44 30.84
C CYS A 776 -90.38 78.60 29.76
N SER A 777 -89.19 79.05 30.14
CA SER A 777 -88.07 79.29 29.21
C SER A 777 -87.49 78.05 28.53
N CYS A 778 -87.94 76.83 28.90
CA CYS A 778 -87.52 75.60 28.23
C CYS A 778 -88.43 75.20 27.06
N CYS A 779 -89.69 75.64 27.08
CA CYS A 779 -90.65 75.22 26.06
C CYS A 779 -91.41 76.37 25.42
N ASP A 780 -91.39 77.59 25.99
CA ASP A 780 -92.13 78.78 25.53
C ASP A 780 -93.65 78.57 25.30
N LEU A 781 -94.17 77.44 25.80
CA LEU A 781 -95.56 77.00 25.62
C LEU A 781 -96.32 77.01 26.94
N ASN A 782 -95.78 76.36 27.97
CA ASN A 782 -96.47 76.19 29.26
C ASN A 782 -96.08 77.26 30.28
N PHE A 783 -97.01 77.68 31.13
CA PHE A 783 -96.73 78.60 32.23
C PHE A 783 -95.78 77.99 33.28
N LYS A 784 -95.00 78.84 33.94
CA LYS A 784 -94.14 78.43 35.06
C LYS A 784 -95.02 77.95 36.23
N GLN A 785 -94.73 76.76 36.76
CA GLN A 785 -95.55 76.07 37.76
C GLN A 785 -94.72 75.45 38.89
N GLN A 786 -93.41 75.29 38.71
CA GLN A 786 -92.51 74.70 39.70
C GLN A 786 -91.27 75.56 39.85
N ILE A 787 -90.80 75.68 41.08
CA ILE A 787 -89.57 76.38 41.46
C ILE A 787 -88.54 75.36 41.96
N ILE A 788 -87.30 75.52 41.53
CA ILE A 788 -86.16 74.79 42.11
C ILE A 788 -85.66 75.61 43.31
N THR A 789 -85.89 75.13 44.54
CA THR A 789 -85.57 75.87 45.78
C THR A 789 -84.08 76.20 45.93
N LYS A 790 -83.18 75.42 45.32
CA LYS A 790 -81.73 75.67 45.35
C LYS A 790 -81.28 76.90 44.56
N CYS A 791 -81.95 77.22 43.45
CA CYS A 791 -81.54 78.32 42.57
C CYS A 791 -82.67 79.30 42.24
N MET A 792 -83.84 79.13 42.85
CA MET A 792 -85.06 79.94 42.69
C MET A 792 -85.53 80.16 41.25
N HIS A 793 -85.09 79.33 40.30
CA HIS A 793 -85.53 79.39 38.91
C HIS A 793 -86.84 78.61 38.73
N THR A 794 -87.76 79.20 37.96
CA THR A 794 -89.12 78.69 37.76
C THR A 794 -89.33 78.16 36.35
N PHE A 795 -89.91 76.97 36.24
CA PHE A 795 -90.21 76.28 34.98
C PHE A 795 -91.60 75.64 35.04
N CYS A 796 -92.11 75.17 33.90
CA CYS A 796 -93.33 74.36 33.89
C CYS A 796 -93.03 72.95 34.40
N LYS A 797 -94.02 72.33 35.05
CA LYS A 797 -93.92 70.97 35.60
C LYS A 797 -93.45 69.92 34.58
N PRO A 798 -93.95 69.90 33.32
CA PRO A 798 -93.52 68.91 32.32
C PRO A 798 -92.02 69.00 31.99
N CYS A 799 -91.45 70.20 31.89
CA CYS A 799 -90.03 70.38 31.56
C CYS A 799 -89.12 69.95 32.71
N LEU A 800 -89.52 70.24 33.95
CA LEU A 800 -88.78 69.81 35.13
C LEU A 800 -88.87 68.29 35.34
N ASP A 801 -90.07 67.72 35.24
CA ASP A 801 -90.30 66.29 35.39
C ASP A 801 -89.58 65.48 34.29
N SER A 802 -89.58 65.97 33.04
CA SER A 802 -88.83 65.33 31.94
C SER A 802 -87.32 65.30 32.20
N ARG A 803 -86.74 66.37 32.79
CA ARG A 803 -85.32 66.39 33.16
C ARG A 803 -84.99 65.50 34.35
N ILE A 804 -85.90 65.38 35.32
CA ILE A 804 -85.74 64.45 36.44
C ILE A 804 -85.80 63.01 35.91
N ALA A 805 -86.71 62.71 34.99
CA ALA A 805 -86.86 61.40 34.35
C ALA A 805 -85.64 61.03 33.50
N SER A 806 -85.07 61.98 32.73
CA SER A 806 -83.88 61.77 31.89
C SER A 806 -82.55 61.76 32.67
N ARG A 807 -82.58 61.82 34.01
CA ARG A 807 -81.43 61.92 34.91
C ARG A 807 -80.53 63.15 34.68
N GLN A 808 -80.95 64.13 33.88
CA GLN A 808 -80.26 65.40 33.67
C GLN A 808 -80.63 66.41 34.77
N ARG A 809 -80.27 66.07 36.01
CA ARG A 809 -80.62 66.81 37.24
C ARG A 809 -79.82 68.11 37.44
N LYS A 810 -79.77 68.95 36.40
CA LYS A 810 -79.15 70.28 36.40
C LYS A 810 -80.16 71.33 35.91
N CYS A 811 -80.24 72.46 36.60
CA CYS A 811 -81.15 73.55 36.28
C CYS A 811 -80.92 74.05 34.83
N PRO A 812 -81.95 74.16 33.97
CA PRO A 812 -81.82 74.67 32.61
C PRO A 812 -81.22 76.08 32.50
N ALA A 813 -81.47 76.93 33.50
CA ALA A 813 -81.03 78.33 33.45
C ALA A 813 -79.60 78.53 33.97
N CYS A 814 -79.20 77.84 35.04
CA CYS A 814 -77.91 78.08 35.71
C CYS A 814 -77.03 76.83 35.89
N GLY A 815 -77.47 75.64 35.47
CA GLY A 815 -76.67 74.41 35.54
C GLY A 815 -76.48 73.81 36.94
N LEU A 816 -76.99 74.46 38.00
CA LEU A 816 -76.94 73.96 39.39
C LEU A 816 -77.66 72.61 39.52
N ALA A 817 -77.02 71.67 40.20
CA ALA A 817 -77.57 70.34 40.42
C ALA A 817 -78.70 70.38 41.47
N PHE A 818 -79.83 69.73 41.18
CA PHE A 818 -80.98 69.68 42.07
C PHE A 818 -81.55 68.26 42.19
N ALA A 819 -82.09 67.92 43.35
CA ALA A 819 -82.79 66.67 43.61
C ALA A 819 -84.30 66.86 43.42
N LYS A 820 -85.06 65.75 43.34
CA LYS A 820 -86.52 65.81 43.24
C LYS A 820 -87.18 66.53 44.43
N GLU A 821 -86.54 66.45 45.60
CA GLU A 821 -86.95 67.13 46.83
C GLU A 821 -86.79 68.67 46.75
N ASP A 822 -85.91 69.15 45.88
CA ASP A 822 -85.66 70.59 45.68
C ASP A 822 -86.71 71.24 44.74
N CYS A 823 -87.67 70.47 44.20
CA CYS A 823 -88.71 70.97 43.31
C CYS A 823 -90.02 71.20 44.08
N GLN A 824 -90.37 72.46 44.31
CA GLN A 824 -91.64 72.84 44.93
C GLN A 824 -92.62 73.41 43.89
N THR A 825 -93.91 73.21 44.12
CA THR A 825 -94.95 73.78 43.26
C THR A 825 -95.08 75.27 43.56
N LEU A 826 -94.95 76.09 42.52
CA LEU A 826 -95.17 77.53 42.59
C LEU A 826 -96.67 77.79 42.47
N TYR A 827 -97.27 78.38 43.50
CA TYR A 827 -98.65 78.85 43.47
C TYR A 827 -98.65 80.35 43.16
N TRP A 828 -99.37 80.74 42.11
CA TRP A 828 -99.60 82.14 41.77
C TRP A 828 -100.72 82.66 42.70
N GLN A 829 -100.47 83.75 43.43
CA GLN A 829 -101.49 84.51 44.16
C GLN A 829 -101.93 85.72 43.37
#